data_AF-A0A150RJ76-F1
#
_entry.id   AF-A0A150RJ76-F1
#
_cell.length_a   1.000
_cell.length_b   1.000
_cell.length_c   1.000
_cell.angle_alpha   90.00
_cell.angle_beta   90.00
_cell.angle_gamma   90.00
#
_symmetry.space_group_name_H-M   'P 1'
#
loop_
_entity.id
_entity.type
_entity.pdbx_description
1 polymer ?
#
loop_
_entity_poly.entity_id
_entity_poly.type
_entity_poly.pdbx_seq_one_letter_code
_entity_poly.pdbx_strand_id
1 'polypeptide(L)'
;MLALAGCTELDGAEPDDADVGTVDRGAADLGAASAALTSTGLNPIECGHDNGRRCEGESPLPHSWSYQVTWDPCYGGKFKWVASGSFETNFDRMCVGGVATAGSAGSCSAGIQLNGTGPWSGVADGAITISIATDVNVVSTGLDSLVATCDEPLFTGVFRPRAGLTEQHVVTDKTWNEFIEELDERVDDGQRLSQIELWYGSDGNARFDGVFVPGSGGYGFNSGMTLQQLRDQEAANALNGMELSDIEVQQTGGSVVYIGVWRAGTRAQEIYDGPVDQFWTWNNTWSNQGYQPTIVESYYVGSTHHYTVVVTKTPGQSGWWATVGVEYPYFASEWKKHRDLNRRLIQLETHVVNGIRKYDGFFVPGTGAEDFIPGSRWEQFDEAFDRNTTAGLELIDFDRHKHGLSPTDAKREEVPVRTDYPVVSPVWMAEAEKYFQDTWSAAPVGYTVALMQDGELLGATSAGHAQSPADGNIRMTPEAQWDYLSVSKWITTLAAAKVLQQYSIDPHAEKILPWIDDRLGLTYISTSDPDDYWHITVWDAMTHRSNMVDGGCGQAGTAGGGMDPTKWTIAPGPAQMNGPRGTFHYSGFNHCMLRVWVEEVTGMAFERYLDLKVFRPMGIHNLDCKKDPEKVEVYVYKEPGDTDPGFSIPNTYCNAGGFRGNVFEMLKLMQGVRQPGLVLNTDSLADMRTDEWTLFKSTFDTDGVPGADAWGYSMTGGTGGMATHIAQFKDNPTSGVNPWTVNSYIHGLDAVFFTNSGPGAGYLAQWRSVRADPTP
;
A
#
# COMPACT_ATOMS: atom_id res chain seq x y z
N MET A 1 -16.39 -46.00 -12.72
CA MET A 1 -16.13 -45.48 -14.08
C MET A 1 -16.09 -43.97 -13.98
N LEU A 2 -15.14 -43.37 -14.70
CA LEU A 2 -14.61 -42.00 -14.63
C LEU A 2 -13.55 -41.80 -13.55
N ALA A 3 -12.30 -41.79 -14.06
CA ALA A 3 -11.05 -41.59 -13.35
C ALA A 3 -10.68 -40.10 -13.43
N LEU A 4 -10.24 -39.55 -12.29
CA LEU A 4 -9.60 -38.24 -12.20
C LEU A 4 -8.10 -38.44 -12.39
N ALA A 5 -7.53 -37.73 -13.36
CA ALA A 5 -6.09 -37.73 -13.64
C ALA A 5 -5.36 -36.93 -12.55
N GLY A 6 -4.32 -37.55 -11.98
CA GLY A 6 -3.46 -36.96 -10.94
C GLY A 6 -2.25 -36.24 -11.52
N CYS A 7 -1.70 -35.30 -10.75
CA CYS A 7 -0.41 -34.67 -11.01
C CYS A 7 0.69 -35.45 -10.26
N THR A 8 1.66 -35.96 -11.02
CA THR A 8 2.93 -36.50 -10.54
C THR A 8 4.01 -35.43 -10.62
N GLU A 9 4.74 -35.18 -9.53
CA GLU A 9 6.03 -34.48 -9.59
C GLU A 9 7.07 -35.43 -10.22
N LEU A 10 7.73 -34.99 -11.28
CA LEU A 10 8.87 -35.68 -11.87
C LEU A 10 10.05 -34.70 -11.98
N ASP A 11 11.17 -35.12 -11.40
CA ASP A 11 12.50 -34.55 -11.60
C ASP A 11 12.95 -34.64 -13.08
N GLY A 12 13.72 -33.65 -13.53
CA GLY A 12 14.79 -33.86 -14.52
C GLY A 12 14.84 -32.91 -15.72
N ALA A 13 15.95 -32.16 -15.79
CA ALA A 13 16.81 -31.86 -16.94
C ALA A 13 16.22 -31.63 -18.35
N GLU A 14 16.64 -30.53 -19.00
CA GLU A 14 16.67 -30.30 -20.47
C GLU A 14 17.19 -31.53 -21.27
N PRO A 15 16.85 -31.75 -22.58
CA PRO A 15 16.96 -30.77 -23.68
C PRO A 15 16.05 -30.94 -24.96
N ASP A 16 16.26 -30.02 -25.93
CA ASP A 16 16.24 -30.09 -27.42
C ASP A 16 14.95 -30.24 -28.29
N ASP A 17 15.00 -29.47 -29.39
CA ASP A 17 14.17 -29.34 -30.60
C ASP A 17 13.61 -30.64 -31.23
N ALA A 18 12.36 -30.60 -31.74
CA ALA A 18 11.99 -31.03 -33.09
C ALA A 18 10.49 -30.81 -33.44
N ASP A 19 10.30 -30.55 -34.73
CA ASP A 19 9.15 -30.05 -35.48
C ASP A 19 8.05 -31.10 -35.83
N VAL A 20 6.94 -30.58 -36.39
CA VAL A 20 5.93 -31.21 -37.29
C VAL A 20 4.70 -31.92 -36.70
N GLY A 21 3.49 -31.42 -37.03
CA GLY A 21 2.33 -32.29 -37.29
C GLY A 21 0.91 -31.76 -37.06
N THR A 22 0.42 -30.89 -37.97
CA THR A 22 -0.99 -30.49 -38.13
C THR A 22 -1.99 -31.66 -38.26
N VAL A 23 -3.17 -31.57 -37.62
CA VAL A 23 -4.46 -32.01 -38.23
C VAL A 23 -5.63 -31.15 -37.74
N ASP A 24 -6.21 -30.46 -38.70
CA ASP A 24 -7.42 -29.64 -38.70
C ASP A 24 -8.72 -30.48 -38.71
N ARG A 25 -9.75 -30.06 -37.97
CA ARG A 25 -11.17 -30.39 -38.20
C ARG A 25 -12.06 -29.24 -37.71
N GLY A 26 -12.48 -28.40 -38.64
CA GLY A 26 -13.33 -27.24 -38.39
C GLY A 26 -14.85 -27.40 -38.51
N ALA A 27 -15.45 -26.22 -38.69
CA ALA A 27 -16.84 -25.83 -39.02
C ALA A 27 -17.82 -25.75 -37.83
N ALA A 28 -18.61 -24.68 -37.61
CA ALA A 28 -18.98 -23.49 -38.39
C ALA A 28 -19.58 -22.44 -37.41
N ASP A 29 -19.14 -21.19 -37.41
CA ASP A 29 -19.55 -20.04 -38.25
C ASP A 29 -20.81 -19.28 -37.75
N LEU A 30 -20.56 -18.11 -37.15
CA LEU A 30 -21.41 -16.92 -37.19
C LEU A 30 -20.50 -15.69 -37.39
N GLY A 31 -20.09 -15.47 -38.64
CA GLY A 31 -19.30 -14.31 -39.04
C GLY A 31 -20.04 -12.97 -39.04
N ALA A 32 -19.31 -11.90 -38.70
CA ALA A 32 -19.36 -10.60 -39.36
C ALA A 32 -18.13 -9.74 -38.96
N ALA A 33 -17.09 -9.83 -39.79
CA ALA A 33 -16.03 -8.83 -40.04
C ALA A 33 -15.28 -8.18 -38.87
N SER A 34 -14.24 -8.86 -38.37
CA SER A 34 -12.94 -8.19 -38.14
C SER A 34 -11.97 -8.73 -39.19
N ALA A 35 -11.55 -7.88 -40.11
CA ALA A 35 -10.42 -8.20 -40.98
C ALA A 35 -9.18 -8.22 -40.09
N ALA A 36 -8.62 -9.40 -39.90
CA ALA A 36 -7.34 -9.58 -39.24
C ALA A 36 -6.26 -8.79 -39.98
N LEU A 37 -5.69 -7.80 -39.31
CA LEU A 37 -4.36 -7.28 -39.61
C LEU A 37 -3.38 -7.99 -38.68
N THR A 38 -2.78 -9.06 -39.19
CA THR A 38 -1.54 -9.60 -38.64
C THR A 38 -0.41 -8.63 -39.00
N SER A 39 0.10 -7.87 -38.04
CA SER A 39 1.45 -7.32 -38.11
C SER A 39 1.99 -7.01 -36.71
N THR A 40 3.22 -7.45 -36.49
CA THR A 40 4.14 -7.17 -35.39
C THR A 40 4.54 -5.68 -35.32
N GLY A 41 3.60 -4.78 -35.05
CA GLY A 41 3.83 -3.34 -35.00
C GLY A 41 3.34 -2.73 -33.68
N LEU A 42 4.06 -1.71 -33.22
CA LEU A 42 3.85 -0.95 -31.98
C LEU A 42 2.43 -0.29 -31.95
N ASN A 43 2.00 0.18 -30.78
CA ASN A 43 0.73 0.90 -30.61
C ASN A 43 0.93 2.39 -31.01
N PRO A 44 0.13 2.97 -31.93
CA PRO A 44 0.35 4.32 -32.45
C PRO A 44 0.10 5.44 -31.43
N ILE A 45 -0.50 5.09 -30.29
CA ILE A 45 -0.55 5.90 -29.07
C ILE A 45 -0.30 4.94 -27.91
N GLU A 46 0.74 5.21 -27.14
CA GLU A 46 1.05 4.50 -25.92
C GLU A 46 0.80 5.46 -24.76
N CYS A 47 -0.16 5.11 -23.90
CA CYS A 47 -0.46 5.81 -22.66
C CYS A 47 -0.02 4.91 -21.51
N GLY A 48 0.57 5.49 -20.46
CA GLY A 48 1.14 4.70 -19.35
C GLY A 48 2.44 5.28 -18.82
N HIS A 49 3.09 6.16 -19.58
CA HIS A 49 4.28 6.87 -19.13
C HIS A 49 3.93 7.87 -18.02
N ASP A 50 4.89 8.13 -17.12
CA ASP A 50 4.71 9.05 -15.98
C ASP A 50 3.41 8.77 -15.18
N ASN A 51 3.25 7.55 -14.67
CA ASN A 51 2.10 7.18 -13.82
C ASN A 51 0.76 7.20 -14.59
N GLY A 52 0.79 6.87 -15.87
CA GLY A 52 -0.36 7.03 -16.74
C GLY A 52 -0.64 8.47 -17.15
N ARG A 53 0.17 9.46 -16.74
CA ARG A 53 -0.04 10.89 -17.06
C ARG A 53 0.52 11.31 -18.39
N ARG A 54 1.32 10.50 -19.05
CA ARG A 54 1.84 10.82 -20.37
C ARG A 54 1.45 9.77 -21.39
N CYS A 55 1.00 10.26 -22.55
CA CYS A 55 0.91 9.49 -23.76
C CYS A 55 1.90 10.02 -24.80
N GLU A 56 2.46 9.11 -25.56
CA GLU A 56 3.31 9.40 -26.72
C GLU A 56 2.73 8.66 -27.93
N GLY A 57 2.97 9.18 -29.13
CA GLY A 57 2.54 8.53 -30.37
C GLY A 57 3.72 8.04 -31.18
N GLU A 58 3.46 7.05 -32.03
CA GLU A 58 4.46 6.64 -33.01
C GLU A 58 4.70 7.72 -34.05
N SER A 59 5.98 7.85 -34.44
CA SER A 59 6.40 8.76 -35.48
C SER A 59 7.27 8.02 -36.51
N PRO A 60 6.88 7.97 -37.79
CA PRO A 60 5.62 8.46 -38.35
C PRO A 60 4.40 7.54 -38.11
N LEU A 61 3.19 8.11 -38.14
CA LEU A 61 1.94 7.33 -38.03
C LEU A 61 1.66 6.51 -39.31
N PRO A 62 1.13 5.28 -39.17
CA PRO A 62 0.68 4.48 -40.31
C PRO A 62 -0.53 5.08 -41.04
N HIS A 63 -0.66 4.79 -42.33
CA HIS A 63 -1.84 5.12 -43.13
C HIS A 63 -3.05 4.24 -42.82
N SER A 64 -4.26 4.76 -43.01
CA SER A 64 -5.55 4.06 -42.86
C SER A 64 -5.75 3.40 -41.51
N TRP A 65 -5.24 4.03 -40.46
CA TRP A 65 -5.25 3.47 -39.12
C TRP A 65 -6.40 4.06 -38.30
N SER A 66 -6.99 3.26 -37.42
CA SER A 66 -7.85 3.74 -36.34
C SER A 66 -7.49 3.04 -35.04
N TYR A 67 -7.28 3.81 -33.98
CA TYR A 67 -6.90 3.31 -32.66
C TYR A 67 -7.59 4.08 -31.56
N GLN A 68 -7.91 3.42 -30.46
CA GLN A 68 -8.52 4.02 -29.28
C GLN A 68 -7.92 3.41 -28.02
N VAL A 69 -7.73 4.23 -26.99
CA VAL A 69 -7.26 3.80 -25.67
C VAL A 69 -7.98 4.60 -24.60
N THR A 70 -8.29 3.96 -23.47
CA THR A 70 -8.78 4.66 -22.29
C THR A 70 -7.60 5.27 -21.55
N TRP A 71 -7.69 6.56 -21.25
CA TRP A 71 -6.69 7.32 -20.52
C TRP A 71 -7.31 7.87 -19.25
N ASP A 72 -6.80 7.40 -18.12
CA ASP A 72 -7.22 7.83 -16.79
C ASP A 72 -5.98 8.18 -15.95
N PRO A 73 -5.34 9.32 -16.23
CA PRO A 73 -4.05 9.68 -15.66
C PRO A 73 -4.11 10.00 -14.15
N CYS A 74 -5.32 10.15 -13.61
CA CYS A 74 -5.59 10.64 -12.26
C CYS A 74 -6.65 9.80 -11.54
N TYR A 75 -6.80 8.52 -11.95
CA TYR A 75 -7.60 7.50 -11.26
C TYR A 75 -9.02 7.98 -10.91
N GLY A 76 -9.78 8.38 -11.92
CA GLY A 76 -11.13 8.93 -11.74
C GLY A 76 -11.17 10.42 -11.40
N GLY A 77 -10.03 11.05 -11.09
CA GLY A 77 -9.92 12.47 -10.74
C GLY A 77 -9.88 13.43 -11.94
N LYS A 78 -10.02 14.73 -11.65
CA LYS A 78 -9.89 15.82 -12.64
C LYS A 78 -8.45 16.09 -13.00
N PHE A 79 -8.22 16.43 -14.27
CA PHE A 79 -6.89 16.77 -14.75
C PHE A 79 -6.86 17.78 -15.88
N LYS A 80 -5.75 18.51 -15.93
CA LYS A 80 -5.39 19.35 -17.07
C LYS A 80 -4.48 18.54 -17.98
N TRP A 81 -4.45 18.84 -19.26
CA TRP A 81 -3.50 18.23 -20.16
C TRP A 81 -2.98 19.20 -21.21
N VAL A 82 -1.76 18.95 -21.68
CA VAL A 82 -1.10 19.64 -22.80
C VAL A 82 -0.65 18.61 -23.81
N ALA A 83 -0.72 18.93 -25.09
CA ALA A 83 -0.30 18.05 -26.16
C ALA A 83 0.52 18.79 -27.22
N SER A 84 1.44 18.09 -27.86
CA SER A 84 2.18 18.53 -29.04
C SER A 84 2.25 17.40 -30.06
N GLY A 85 2.32 17.74 -31.34
CA GLY A 85 2.33 16.78 -32.42
C GLY A 85 2.01 17.43 -33.76
N SER A 86 2.00 16.62 -34.82
CA SER A 86 1.59 17.07 -36.15
C SER A 86 0.79 16.01 -36.89
N PHE A 87 -0.41 16.40 -37.31
CA PHE A 87 -1.34 15.59 -38.10
C PHE A 87 -1.62 16.25 -39.46
N GLU A 88 -1.86 15.45 -40.49
CA GLU A 88 -2.30 15.93 -41.80
C GLU A 88 -3.56 16.78 -41.65
N THR A 89 -3.49 18.03 -42.07
CA THR A 89 -4.58 18.98 -41.88
C THR A 89 -5.82 18.53 -42.65
N ASN A 90 -6.94 18.37 -41.94
CA ASN A 90 -8.27 17.95 -42.44
C ASN A 90 -8.44 16.46 -42.77
N PHE A 91 -7.40 15.64 -42.68
CA PHE A 91 -7.48 14.23 -43.06
C PHE A 91 -7.19 13.33 -41.86
N ASP A 92 -6.05 13.53 -41.21
CA ASP A 92 -5.66 12.82 -39.99
C ASP A 92 -6.03 13.62 -38.75
N ARG A 93 -6.42 12.94 -37.68
CA ARG A 93 -6.69 13.60 -36.40
C ARG A 93 -6.59 12.65 -35.22
N MET A 94 -6.43 13.28 -34.06
CA MET A 94 -6.59 12.65 -32.75
C MET A 94 -7.73 13.32 -31.98
N CYS A 95 -8.41 12.58 -31.13
CA CYS A 95 -9.40 13.09 -30.18
C CYS A 95 -8.94 12.78 -28.77
N VAL A 96 -9.03 13.77 -27.87
CA VAL A 96 -8.86 13.59 -26.43
C VAL A 96 -10.24 13.77 -25.79
N GLY A 97 -10.84 12.66 -25.36
CA GLY A 97 -12.22 12.59 -24.84
C GLY A 97 -13.29 12.15 -25.85
N GLY A 98 -12.91 11.44 -26.93
CA GLY A 98 -13.86 10.99 -27.95
C GLY A 98 -13.23 10.11 -29.04
N VAL A 99 -14.04 9.78 -30.06
CA VAL A 99 -13.67 8.87 -31.17
C VAL A 99 -13.39 9.66 -32.45
N ALA A 100 -12.21 9.45 -33.04
CA ALA A 100 -11.75 10.06 -34.28
C ALA A 100 -12.27 9.31 -35.51
N THR A 101 -12.61 10.06 -36.57
CA THR A 101 -12.87 9.54 -37.92
C THR A 101 -11.98 10.24 -38.94
N ALA A 102 -11.39 9.48 -39.87
CA ALA A 102 -10.43 9.99 -40.84
C ALA A 102 -11.10 10.63 -42.08
N GLY A 103 -10.30 11.36 -42.87
CA GLY A 103 -10.69 11.94 -44.15
C GLY A 103 -11.35 13.32 -44.06
N SER A 104 -11.52 13.99 -45.20
CA SER A 104 -11.97 15.39 -45.27
C SER A 104 -13.31 15.72 -44.56
N ALA A 105 -14.16 14.72 -44.33
CA ALA A 105 -15.44 14.87 -43.63
C ALA A 105 -15.43 14.30 -42.20
N GLY A 106 -14.29 13.80 -41.72
CA GLY A 106 -14.16 13.25 -40.38
C GLY A 106 -14.32 14.31 -39.29
N SER A 107 -14.49 13.85 -38.05
CA SER A 107 -14.52 14.66 -36.83
C SER A 107 -14.24 13.80 -35.58
N CYS A 108 -14.13 14.46 -34.43
CA CYS A 108 -14.28 13.80 -33.13
C CYS A 108 -15.76 13.65 -32.76
N SER A 109 -16.15 12.54 -32.14
CA SER A 109 -17.49 12.35 -31.60
C SER A 109 -17.77 13.20 -30.35
N ALA A 110 -16.72 13.49 -29.58
CA ALA A 110 -16.70 14.30 -28.35
C ALA A 110 -15.25 14.74 -28.06
N GLY A 111 -15.07 15.56 -27.02
CA GLY A 111 -13.75 15.99 -26.57
C GLY A 111 -13.08 17.02 -27.48
N ILE A 112 -11.75 17.12 -27.38
CA ILE A 112 -10.95 18.08 -28.16
C ILE A 112 -10.29 17.37 -29.33
N GLN A 113 -10.48 17.92 -30.53
CA GLN A 113 -9.83 17.47 -31.76
C GLN A 113 -8.44 18.08 -31.89
N LEU A 114 -7.42 17.23 -32.08
CA LEU A 114 -6.06 17.62 -32.47
C LEU A 114 -5.92 17.40 -33.98
N ASN A 115 -5.70 18.49 -34.73
CA ASN A 115 -5.48 18.48 -36.17
C ASN A 115 -4.43 19.52 -36.56
N GLY A 116 -3.69 19.29 -37.64
CA GLY A 116 -2.55 20.15 -37.98
C GLY A 116 -1.42 20.02 -36.96
N THR A 117 -0.62 21.07 -36.80
CA THR A 117 0.51 21.10 -35.86
C THR A 117 0.15 21.85 -34.58
N GLY A 118 0.38 21.19 -33.44
CA GLY A 118 0.15 21.71 -32.08
C GLY A 118 1.23 22.69 -31.62
N PRO A 119 1.06 23.32 -30.43
CA PRO A 119 0.51 22.69 -29.24
C PRO A 119 -1.01 22.82 -29.06
N TRP A 120 -1.57 21.95 -28.22
CA TRP A 120 -2.95 21.95 -27.76
C TRP A 120 -3.02 21.77 -26.24
N SER A 121 -4.15 22.08 -25.63
CA SER A 121 -4.39 21.83 -24.21
C SER A 121 -5.88 21.69 -23.91
N GLY A 122 -6.19 21.10 -22.77
CA GLY A 122 -7.55 20.91 -22.31
C GLY A 122 -7.65 20.50 -20.86
N VAL A 123 -8.88 20.17 -20.46
CA VAL A 123 -9.24 19.61 -19.16
C VAL A 123 -10.14 18.40 -19.36
N ALA A 124 -10.05 17.45 -18.45
CA ALA A 124 -10.89 16.25 -18.44
C ALA A 124 -11.14 15.80 -17.00
N ASP A 125 -12.13 14.91 -16.85
CA ASP A 125 -12.59 14.40 -15.57
C ASP A 125 -12.79 12.89 -15.69
N GLY A 126 -12.14 12.13 -14.80
CA GLY A 126 -12.09 10.68 -14.82
C GLY A 126 -11.54 10.06 -16.11
N ALA A 127 -11.82 8.77 -16.30
CA ALA A 127 -11.34 8.03 -17.46
C ALA A 127 -11.96 8.56 -18.78
N ILE A 128 -11.10 8.92 -19.73
CA ILE A 128 -11.51 9.42 -21.05
C ILE A 128 -10.98 8.56 -22.20
N THR A 129 -11.66 8.57 -23.34
CA THR A 129 -11.15 7.91 -24.56
C THR A 129 -10.23 8.84 -25.34
N ILE A 130 -9.02 8.37 -25.60
CA ILE A 130 -8.14 8.94 -26.63
C ILE A 130 -8.30 8.11 -27.90
N SER A 131 -8.33 8.76 -29.06
CA SER A 131 -8.34 8.04 -30.34
C SER A 131 -7.59 8.75 -31.45
N ILE A 132 -7.06 7.98 -32.40
CA ILE A 132 -6.47 8.48 -33.67
C ILE A 132 -7.19 7.85 -34.85
N ALA A 133 -7.31 8.62 -35.93
CA ALA A 133 -7.70 8.13 -37.23
C ALA A 133 -6.86 8.79 -38.33
N THR A 134 -6.24 7.99 -39.20
CA THR A 134 -5.42 8.44 -40.34
C THR A 134 -5.99 7.98 -41.68
N ASP A 135 -5.73 8.75 -42.74
CA ASP A 135 -6.14 8.44 -44.12
C ASP A 135 -4.99 7.77 -44.93
N VAL A 136 -5.12 7.66 -46.25
CA VAL A 136 -4.15 6.98 -47.14
C VAL A 136 -3.06 7.90 -47.73
N ASN A 137 -3.14 9.21 -47.55
CA ASN A 137 -2.51 10.17 -48.46
C ASN A 137 -1.20 10.74 -47.94
N VAL A 138 -1.19 11.35 -46.75
CA VAL A 138 0.03 11.93 -46.18
C VAL A 138 0.34 11.26 -44.86
N VAL A 139 1.63 10.98 -44.66
CA VAL A 139 2.13 10.39 -43.43
C VAL A 139 2.26 11.49 -42.38
N SER A 140 1.40 11.46 -41.36
CA SER A 140 1.52 12.31 -40.17
C SER A 140 2.72 11.91 -39.31
N THR A 141 3.36 12.88 -38.64
CA THR A 141 4.38 12.55 -37.63
C THR A 141 3.75 12.10 -36.32
N GLY A 142 2.47 12.40 -36.09
CA GLY A 142 1.70 11.92 -34.96
C GLY A 142 1.84 12.78 -33.70
N LEU A 143 1.56 12.15 -32.56
CA LEU A 143 1.62 12.78 -31.24
C LEU A 143 3.06 12.75 -30.72
N ASP A 144 3.66 13.91 -30.49
CA ASP A 144 4.99 14.00 -29.87
C ASP A 144 4.89 13.89 -28.33
N SER A 145 3.85 14.49 -27.75
CA SER A 145 3.55 14.38 -26.33
C SER A 145 2.09 14.69 -26.04
N LEU A 146 1.51 14.00 -25.06
CA LEU A 146 0.29 14.38 -24.36
C LEU A 146 0.58 14.16 -22.87
N VAL A 147 0.53 15.21 -22.07
CA VAL A 147 0.89 15.15 -20.64
C VAL A 147 -0.28 15.70 -19.83
N ALA A 148 -0.74 14.91 -18.87
CA ALA A 148 -1.70 15.30 -17.85
C ALA A 148 -1.00 15.82 -16.60
N THR A 149 -1.62 16.78 -15.95
CA THR A 149 -1.27 17.25 -14.62
C THR A 149 -2.47 16.99 -13.71
N CYS A 150 -2.30 16.04 -12.80
CA CYS A 150 -3.28 15.74 -11.76
C CYS A 150 -3.21 16.81 -10.66
N ASP A 151 -4.38 17.25 -10.22
CA ASP A 151 -4.51 18.21 -9.15
C ASP A 151 -5.03 17.51 -7.90
N GLU A 152 -4.20 16.68 -7.27
CA GLU A 152 -4.66 15.77 -6.22
C GLU A 152 -4.05 16.08 -4.85
N PRO A 153 -4.86 16.64 -3.93
CA PRO A 153 -4.48 16.81 -2.53
C PRO A 153 -4.41 15.45 -1.81
N LEU A 154 -3.68 15.43 -0.68
CA LEU A 154 -3.75 14.34 0.28
C LEU A 154 -4.67 14.73 1.45
N PHE A 155 -5.44 13.78 1.95
CA PHE A 155 -6.37 13.93 3.05
C PHE A 155 -6.01 13.00 4.20
N THR A 156 -6.21 13.50 5.41
CA THR A 156 -6.12 12.74 6.65
C THR A 156 -7.48 12.74 7.33
N GLY A 157 -7.79 11.66 8.07
CA GLY A 157 -9.10 11.56 8.73
C GLY A 157 -9.06 10.71 9.97
N VAL A 158 -9.80 11.13 11.00
CA VAL A 158 -9.98 10.38 12.25
C VAL A 158 -11.43 9.91 12.35
N PHE A 159 -11.60 8.61 12.56
CA PHE A 159 -12.91 7.97 12.59
C PHE A 159 -13.23 7.39 13.95
N ARG A 160 -14.46 7.62 14.45
CA ARG A 160 -14.92 7.12 15.75
C ARG A 160 -16.38 6.67 15.75
N PRO A 161 -16.79 5.77 16.67
CA PRO A 161 -18.15 5.25 16.68
C PRO A 161 -19.13 6.35 17.09
N ARG A 162 -20.17 6.57 16.27
CA ARG A 162 -21.31 7.42 16.60
C ARG A 162 -22.59 6.61 16.57
N ALA A 163 -23.26 6.53 17.72
CA ALA A 163 -24.54 5.85 17.82
C ALA A 163 -25.58 6.56 16.94
N GLY A 164 -26.23 5.81 16.05
CA GLY A 164 -27.26 6.33 15.16
C GLY A 164 -26.73 7.16 13.98
N LEU A 165 -25.44 7.05 13.65
CA LEU A 165 -24.93 7.54 12.38
C LEU A 165 -25.69 6.85 11.24
N THR A 166 -26.33 7.66 10.39
CA THR A 166 -27.15 7.17 9.27
C THR A 166 -26.44 7.42 7.94
N GLU A 167 -25.74 8.55 7.82
CA GLU A 167 -25.00 8.95 6.64
C GLU A 167 -24.04 10.10 7.00
N GLN A 168 -23.02 10.35 6.19
CA GLN A 168 -22.23 11.58 6.17
C GLN A 168 -21.97 11.95 4.72
N HIS A 169 -21.73 13.22 4.45
CA HIS A 169 -21.35 13.65 3.12
C HIS A 169 -20.15 14.57 3.17
N VAL A 170 -19.13 14.27 2.36
CA VAL A 170 -17.93 15.07 2.23
C VAL A 170 -17.97 15.78 0.87
N VAL A 171 -17.66 17.07 0.87
CA VAL A 171 -17.52 17.88 -0.34
C VAL A 171 -16.13 18.49 -0.37
N THR A 172 -15.55 18.61 -1.56
CA THR A 172 -14.19 19.13 -1.72
C THR A 172 -14.09 20.14 -2.87
N ASP A 173 -13.06 20.97 -2.82
CA ASP A 173 -12.65 21.93 -3.85
C ASP A 173 -13.73 22.92 -4.29
N LYS A 174 -14.45 23.47 -3.31
CA LYS A 174 -15.45 24.50 -3.57
C LYS A 174 -14.84 25.90 -3.46
N THR A 175 -15.17 26.80 -4.38
CA THR A 175 -15.07 28.24 -4.08
C THR A 175 -16.01 28.59 -2.94
N TRP A 176 -15.83 29.77 -2.32
CA TRP A 176 -16.76 30.26 -1.31
C TRP A 176 -18.23 30.22 -1.77
N ASN A 177 -18.52 30.70 -2.99
CA ASN A 177 -19.91 30.75 -3.47
C ASN A 177 -20.47 29.34 -3.71
N GLU A 178 -19.69 28.45 -4.33
CA GLU A 178 -20.10 27.06 -4.55
C GLU A 178 -20.27 26.31 -3.21
N PHE A 179 -19.46 26.63 -2.20
CA PHE A 179 -19.58 26.04 -0.87
C PHE A 179 -20.83 26.52 -0.14
N ILE A 180 -21.20 27.80 -0.29
CA ILE A 180 -22.43 28.33 0.28
C ILE A 180 -23.66 27.71 -0.40
N GLU A 181 -23.64 27.56 -1.73
CA GLU A 181 -24.72 26.86 -2.46
C GLU A 181 -24.86 25.41 -1.97
N GLU A 182 -23.75 24.69 -1.85
CA GLU A 182 -23.73 23.34 -1.31
C GLU A 182 -24.23 23.31 0.15
N LEU A 183 -23.76 24.21 1.00
CA LEU A 183 -24.21 24.32 2.39
C LEU A 183 -25.73 24.50 2.49
N ASP A 184 -26.30 25.39 1.69
CA ASP A 184 -27.74 25.65 1.66
C ASP A 184 -28.52 24.40 1.21
N GLU A 185 -28.06 23.72 0.15
CA GLU A 185 -28.66 22.46 -0.33
C GLU A 185 -28.64 21.36 0.75
N ARG A 186 -27.49 21.16 1.41
CA ARG A 186 -27.35 20.15 2.47
C ARG A 186 -28.17 20.48 3.70
N VAL A 187 -28.30 21.76 4.04
CA VAL A 187 -29.16 22.21 5.14
C VAL A 187 -30.63 21.91 4.85
N ASP A 188 -31.08 22.14 3.62
CA ASP A 188 -32.44 21.85 3.17
C ASP A 188 -32.73 20.33 3.17
N ASP A 189 -31.72 19.51 2.88
CA ASP A 189 -31.78 18.04 2.99
C ASP A 189 -31.70 17.51 4.44
N GLY A 190 -31.64 18.40 5.44
CA GLY A 190 -31.62 18.03 6.85
C GLY A 190 -30.25 17.59 7.36
N GLN A 191 -29.18 18.02 6.71
CA GLN A 191 -27.80 17.85 7.16
C GLN A 191 -27.26 19.18 7.74
N ARG A 192 -26.14 19.11 8.47
CA ARG A 192 -25.44 20.24 9.06
C ARG A 192 -23.95 20.10 8.81
N LEU A 193 -23.30 21.21 8.50
CA LEU A 193 -21.84 21.29 8.45
C LEU A 193 -21.29 20.94 9.83
N SER A 194 -20.43 19.93 9.90
CA SER A 194 -19.73 19.51 11.11
C SER A 194 -18.27 19.93 11.12
N GLN A 195 -17.61 19.80 9.97
CA GLN A 195 -16.21 20.18 9.74
C GLN A 195 -16.12 21.01 8.46
N ILE A 196 -15.20 21.96 8.41
CA ILE A 196 -14.82 22.73 7.23
C ILE A 196 -13.31 22.80 7.18
N GLU A 197 -12.76 22.70 5.99
CA GLU A 197 -11.31 22.84 5.76
C GLU A 197 -11.04 23.99 4.81
N LEU A 198 -10.14 24.90 5.19
CA LEU A 198 -9.69 25.99 4.35
C LEU A 198 -8.33 25.68 3.71
N TRP A 199 -8.22 25.94 2.41
CA TRP A 199 -6.95 25.88 1.70
C TRP A 199 -6.91 26.88 0.55
N TYR A 200 -5.73 27.09 -0.07
CA TYR A 200 -5.59 27.99 -1.22
C TYR A 200 -5.17 27.23 -2.48
N GLY A 201 -5.91 27.40 -3.56
CA GLY A 201 -5.54 26.86 -4.86
C GLY A 201 -4.22 27.39 -5.38
N SER A 202 -3.68 26.73 -6.42
CA SER A 202 -2.50 27.24 -7.14
C SER A 202 -2.74 28.61 -7.78
N ASP A 203 -4.01 29.01 -7.93
CA ASP A 203 -4.44 30.33 -8.35
C ASP A 203 -4.39 31.38 -7.21
N GLY A 204 -4.04 30.97 -5.99
CA GLY A 204 -3.99 31.79 -4.79
C GLY A 204 -5.36 32.10 -4.17
N ASN A 205 -6.44 31.50 -4.68
CA ASN A 205 -7.80 31.71 -4.19
C ASN A 205 -8.14 30.71 -3.08
N ALA A 206 -8.91 31.16 -2.09
CA ALA A 206 -9.41 30.29 -1.03
C ALA A 206 -10.40 29.25 -1.60
N ARG A 207 -10.32 28.05 -1.05
CA ARG A 207 -11.09 26.87 -1.40
C ARG A 207 -11.51 26.17 -0.11
N PHE A 208 -12.64 25.49 -0.17
CA PHE A 208 -13.31 24.93 0.98
C PHE A 208 -13.66 23.48 0.73
N ASP A 209 -13.28 22.62 1.67
CA ASP A 209 -13.80 21.28 1.79
C ASP A 209 -14.72 21.24 3.04
N GLY A 210 -15.66 20.29 3.12
CA GLY A 210 -16.58 20.24 4.24
C GLY A 210 -17.19 18.87 4.47
N VAL A 211 -17.46 18.56 5.73
CA VAL A 211 -18.13 17.35 6.16
C VAL A 211 -19.50 17.72 6.70
N PHE A 212 -20.54 17.07 6.18
CA PHE A 212 -21.92 17.25 6.56
C PHE A 212 -22.46 16.01 7.25
N VAL A 213 -23.15 16.21 8.37
CA VAL A 213 -23.78 15.16 9.18
C VAL A 213 -25.29 15.37 9.27
N PRO A 214 -26.10 14.31 9.36
CA PRO A 214 -27.54 14.41 9.61
C PRO A 214 -27.84 15.21 10.89
N GLY A 215 -28.74 16.18 10.79
CA GLY A 215 -29.12 17.01 11.93
C GLY A 215 -30.16 18.07 11.60
N SER A 216 -31.18 18.19 12.44
CA SER A 216 -32.21 19.25 12.34
C SER A 216 -32.06 20.34 13.41
N GLY A 217 -30.99 20.29 14.21
CA GLY A 217 -30.73 21.26 15.27
C GLY A 217 -30.38 22.66 14.75
N GLY A 218 -30.28 23.62 15.68
CA GLY A 218 -29.70 24.93 15.40
C GLY A 218 -28.30 24.79 14.83
N TYR A 219 -27.95 25.66 13.89
CA TYR A 219 -26.66 25.66 13.21
C TYR A 219 -26.24 27.09 12.91
N GLY A 220 -24.94 27.26 12.67
CA GLY A 220 -24.38 28.53 12.26
C GLY A 220 -23.12 28.33 11.45
N PHE A 221 -22.85 29.29 10.57
CA PHE A 221 -21.62 29.35 9.79
C PHE A 221 -21.26 30.83 9.62
N ASN A 222 -20.09 31.22 10.11
CA ASN A 222 -19.63 32.62 10.08
C ASN A 222 -18.17 32.65 9.64
N SER A 223 -17.80 33.60 8.77
CA SER A 223 -16.42 33.75 8.29
C SER A 223 -15.92 35.18 8.41
N GLY A 224 -14.60 35.36 8.30
CA GLY A 224 -13.95 36.67 8.33
C GLY A 224 -13.97 37.34 9.70
N MET A 225 -14.09 36.57 10.79
CA MET A 225 -14.15 37.09 12.15
C MET A 225 -12.76 37.36 12.70
N THR A 226 -12.53 38.50 13.36
CA THR A 226 -11.37 38.65 14.26
C THR A 226 -11.52 37.73 15.48
N LEU A 227 -10.43 37.45 16.20
CA LEU A 227 -10.49 36.63 17.44
C LEU A 227 -11.51 37.17 18.46
N GLN A 228 -11.62 38.50 18.60
CA GLN A 228 -12.61 39.10 19.49
C GLN A 228 -14.04 38.85 18.99
N GLN A 229 -14.28 38.97 17.69
CA GLN A 229 -15.60 38.68 17.10
C GLN A 229 -15.97 37.20 17.22
N LEU A 230 -15.01 36.29 17.07
CA LEU A 230 -15.24 34.86 17.30
C LEU A 230 -15.69 34.60 18.75
N ARG A 231 -15.00 35.21 19.73
CA ARG A 231 -15.37 35.11 21.15
C ARG A 231 -16.74 35.73 21.46
N ASP A 232 -17.04 36.89 20.87
CA ASP A 232 -18.34 37.53 21.04
C ASP A 232 -19.46 36.69 20.43
N GLN A 233 -19.21 36.07 19.27
CA GLN A 233 -20.14 35.16 18.61
C GLN A 233 -20.33 33.85 19.39
N GLU A 234 -19.27 33.32 20.00
CA GLU A 234 -19.33 32.16 20.90
C GLU A 234 -20.24 32.41 22.10
N ALA A 235 -20.03 33.52 22.80
CA ALA A 235 -20.87 33.92 23.92
C ALA A 235 -22.33 34.13 23.50
N ALA A 236 -22.57 34.74 22.33
CA ALA A 236 -23.92 34.95 21.81
C ALA A 236 -24.62 33.64 21.41
N ASN A 237 -23.90 32.70 20.79
CA ASN A 237 -24.42 31.41 20.37
C ASN A 237 -24.69 30.48 21.56
N ALA A 238 -23.85 30.52 22.59
CA ALA A 238 -24.05 29.77 23.83
C ALA A 238 -25.38 30.14 24.52
N LEU A 239 -25.78 31.41 24.49
CA LEU A 239 -27.09 31.86 25.01
C LEU A 239 -28.29 31.30 24.22
N ASN A 240 -28.06 30.89 22.97
CA ASN A 240 -29.07 30.31 22.08
C ASN A 240 -28.97 28.78 22.00
N GLY A 241 -28.19 28.14 22.88
CA GLY A 241 -28.01 26.69 22.91
C GLY A 241 -27.24 26.16 21.70
N MET A 242 -26.26 26.91 21.23
CA MET A 242 -25.31 26.49 20.20
C MET A 242 -23.87 26.55 20.74
N GLU A 243 -23.03 25.67 20.22
CA GLU A 243 -21.60 25.55 20.55
C GLU A 243 -20.78 25.45 19.25
N LEU A 244 -19.48 25.78 19.32
CA LEU A 244 -18.54 25.54 18.23
C LEU A 244 -18.41 24.02 18.01
N SER A 245 -18.52 23.62 16.75
CA SER A 245 -18.13 22.28 16.31
C SER A 245 -16.77 22.27 15.64
N ASP A 246 -16.41 23.38 14.98
CA ASP A 246 -15.18 23.49 14.22
C ASP A 246 -14.78 24.96 13.98
N ILE A 247 -13.50 25.21 13.69
CA ILE A 247 -12.92 26.53 13.40
C ILE A 247 -11.91 26.38 12.27
N GLU A 248 -11.85 27.35 11.36
CA GLU A 248 -10.75 27.46 10.39
C GLU A 248 -10.06 28.82 10.48
N VAL A 249 -8.74 28.83 10.24
CA VAL A 249 -7.90 30.04 10.36
C VAL A 249 -7.47 30.54 8.99
N GLN A 250 -8.03 31.68 8.56
CA GLN A 250 -7.71 32.32 7.29
C GLN A 250 -6.63 33.41 7.44
N GLN A 251 -5.53 33.31 6.70
CA GLN A 251 -4.49 34.35 6.68
C GLN A 251 -4.92 35.64 5.98
N THR A 252 -4.59 36.78 6.61
CA THR A 252 -4.81 38.14 6.08
C THR A 252 -3.55 39.00 6.25
N GLY A 253 -2.73 39.17 5.20
CA GLY A 253 -1.73 40.24 5.09
C GLY A 253 -0.86 40.56 6.32
N GLY A 254 -0.54 39.56 7.16
CA GLY A 254 0.21 39.72 8.43
C GLY A 254 -0.60 39.48 9.72
N SER A 255 -1.85 39.02 9.62
CA SER A 255 -2.72 38.60 10.73
C SER A 255 -3.63 37.45 10.25
N VAL A 256 -4.60 37.03 11.06
CA VAL A 256 -5.56 35.98 10.72
C VAL A 256 -6.99 36.42 11.04
N VAL A 257 -7.94 35.84 10.31
CA VAL A 257 -9.38 35.87 10.60
C VAL A 257 -9.91 34.45 10.67
N TYR A 258 -11.05 34.27 11.31
CA TYR A 258 -11.60 32.97 11.66
C TYR A 258 -12.88 32.69 10.90
N ILE A 259 -13.06 31.42 10.58
CA ILE A 259 -14.32 30.82 10.21
C ILE A 259 -14.75 29.95 11.38
N GLY A 260 -16.03 29.98 11.74
CA GLY A 260 -16.59 29.18 12.83
C GLY A 260 -17.81 28.43 12.37
N VAL A 261 -17.85 27.13 12.66
CA VAL A 261 -18.98 26.24 12.45
C VAL A 261 -19.65 25.97 13.79
N TRP A 262 -20.97 26.07 13.80
CA TRP A 262 -21.76 25.99 15.01
C TRP A 262 -22.83 24.93 14.90
N ARG A 263 -23.05 24.22 16.00
CA ARG A 263 -24.10 23.22 16.12
C ARG A 263 -24.91 23.42 17.40
N ALA A 264 -26.08 22.80 17.46
CA ALA A 264 -26.85 22.71 18.69
C ALA A 264 -26.04 22.03 19.80
N GLY A 265 -25.93 22.69 20.95
CA GLY A 265 -25.18 22.21 22.10
C GLY A 265 -25.05 23.27 23.18
N THR A 266 -24.81 22.83 24.42
CA THR A 266 -24.74 23.71 25.59
C THR A 266 -23.49 23.43 26.42
N ARG A 267 -22.47 22.79 25.84
CA ARG A 267 -21.24 22.51 26.59
C ARG A 267 -20.45 23.81 26.73
N ALA A 268 -19.88 24.04 27.91
CA ALA A 268 -19.06 25.22 28.14
C ALA A 268 -17.76 25.10 27.33
N GLN A 269 -17.38 26.16 26.63
CA GLN A 269 -16.20 26.22 25.79
C GLN A 269 -15.31 27.41 26.18
N GLU A 270 -14.02 27.29 25.90
CA GLU A 270 -13.03 28.35 26.09
C GLU A 270 -12.04 28.31 24.93
N ILE A 271 -11.61 29.48 24.46
CA ILE A 271 -10.79 29.62 23.25
C ILE A 271 -9.40 30.15 23.60
N TYR A 272 -8.39 29.32 23.33
CA TYR A 272 -6.99 29.73 23.26
C TYR A 272 -6.63 30.18 21.85
N ASP A 273 -5.82 31.22 21.76
CA ASP A 273 -5.16 31.61 20.52
C ASP A 273 -3.76 32.16 20.84
N GLY A 274 -2.72 31.56 20.29
CA GLY A 274 -1.34 31.98 20.53
C GLY A 274 -0.27 30.94 20.23
N PRO A 275 1.00 31.24 20.58
CA PRO A 275 2.13 30.34 20.33
C PRO A 275 1.98 28.96 20.97
N VAL A 276 2.35 27.91 20.24
CA VAL A 276 2.20 26.50 20.69
C VAL A 276 2.86 26.21 22.04
N ASP A 277 4.00 26.85 22.34
CA ASP A 277 4.71 26.68 23.61
C ASP A 277 3.96 27.27 24.82
N GLN A 278 3.10 28.27 24.59
CA GLN A 278 2.30 28.93 25.62
C GLN A 278 0.97 28.23 25.88
N PHE A 279 0.45 27.46 24.91
CA PHE A 279 -0.79 26.69 25.03
C PHE A 279 -0.79 25.81 26.29
N TRP A 280 0.30 25.09 26.55
CA TRP A 280 0.41 24.18 27.70
C TRP A 280 0.25 24.90 29.04
N THR A 281 0.79 26.11 29.16
CA THR A 281 0.68 26.92 30.37
C THR A 281 -0.76 27.43 30.55
N TRP A 282 -1.37 27.93 29.48
CA TRP A 282 -2.76 28.39 29.48
C TRP A 282 -3.73 27.26 29.83
N ASN A 283 -3.56 26.09 29.21
CA ASN A 283 -4.46 24.95 29.34
C ASN A 283 -4.47 24.35 30.76
N ASN A 284 -3.42 24.51 31.56
CA ASN A 284 -3.37 24.03 32.95
C ASN A 284 -4.54 24.57 33.81
N THR A 285 -5.05 25.77 33.52
CA THR A 285 -6.21 26.32 34.22
C THR A 285 -7.49 25.55 33.90
N TRP A 286 -7.65 25.07 32.67
CA TRP A 286 -8.89 24.45 32.18
C TRP A 286 -8.91 22.94 32.31
N SER A 287 -7.77 22.28 32.09
CA SER A 287 -7.64 20.82 32.24
C SER A 287 -8.05 20.34 33.63
N ASN A 288 -7.69 21.10 34.68
CA ASN A 288 -8.08 20.85 36.06
C ASN A 288 -9.58 21.03 36.34
N GLN A 289 -10.34 21.60 35.40
CA GLN A 289 -11.78 21.86 35.50
C GLN A 289 -12.61 20.92 34.63
N GLY A 290 -11.99 19.90 34.01
CA GLY A 290 -12.66 18.91 33.16
C GLY A 290 -12.86 19.35 31.71
N TYR A 291 -12.05 20.28 31.23
CA TYR A 291 -12.00 20.68 29.82
C TYR A 291 -10.96 19.86 29.07
N GLN A 292 -11.25 19.59 27.79
CA GLN A 292 -10.34 18.90 26.86
C GLN A 292 -10.37 19.59 25.49
N PRO A 293 -9.25 19.61 24.75
CA PRO A 293 -9.21 20.14 23.39
C PRO A 293 -10.16 19.31 22.52
N THR A 294 -11.09 19.97 21.85
CA THR A 294 -12.05 19.33 20.95
C THR A 294 -12.02 19.89 19.54
N ILE A 295 -11.38 21.04 19.36
CA ILE A 295 -11.10 21.69 18.09
C ILE A 295 -9.68 22.24 18.23
N VAL A 296 -8.80 21.93 17.30
CA VAL A 296 -7.42 22.42 17.29
C VAL A 296 -7.12 22.86 15.88
N GLU A 297 -6.65 24.09 15.72
CA GLU A 297 -6.16 24.59 14.44
C GLU A 297 -4.70 24.94 14.54
N SER A 298 -3.89 24.42 13.63
CA SER A 298 -2.46 24.71 13.53
C SER A 298 -2.16 25.71 12.42
N TYR A 299 -1.51 26.82 12.76
CA TYR A 299 -1.16 27.84 11.77
C TYR A 299 0.10 28.63 12.14
N TYR A 300 0.58 29.46 11.22
CA TYR A 300 1.77 30.31 11.43
C TYR A 300 1.42 31.79 11.38
N VAL A 301 2.01 32.56 12.30
CA VAL A 301 2.08 34.03 12.22
C VAL A 301 3.52 34.43 11.99
N GLY A 302 3.85 34.80 10.76
CA GLY A 302 5.26 34.97 10.38
C GLY A 302 6.00 33.63 10.44
N SER A 303 6.98 33.50 11.33
CA SER A 303 7.73 32.25 11.55
C SER A 303 7.38 31.56 12.87
N THR A 304 6.39 32.06 13.61
CA THR A 304 5.98 31.52 14.90
C THR A 304 4.80 30.57 14.69
N HIS A 305 4.94 29.34 15.19
CA HIS A 305 3.89 28.33 15.18
C HIS A 305 2.86 28.64 16.26
N HIS A 306 1.59 28.69 15.87
CA HIS A 306 0.46 29.05 16.71
C HIS A 306 -0.57 27.91 16.71
N TYR A 307 -1.34 27.86 17.80
CA TYR A 307 -2.62 27.16 17.81
C TYR A 307 -3.77 28.11 18.07
N THR A 308 -4.91 27.80 17.47
CA THR A 308 -6.21 28.13 18.04
C THR A 308 -6.80 26.84 18.60
N VAL A 309 -7.14 26.83 19.90
CA VAL A 309 -7.68 25.62 20.54
C VAL A 309 -8.98 25.96 21.23
N VAL A 310 -10.04 25.21 20.91
CA VAL A 310 -11.27 25.21 21.70
C VAL A 310 -11.20 24.04 22.66
N VAL A 311 -11.21 24.36 23.95
CA VAL A 311 -11.37 23.35 25.00
C VAL A 311 -12.84 23.31 25.40
N THR A 312 -13.43 22.12 25.38
CA THR A 312 -14.84 21.93 25.73
C THR A 312 -14.96 21.12 27.02
N LYS A 313 -15.80 21.58 27.94
CA LYS A 313 -16.11 20.87 29.18
C LYS A 313 -16.98 19.64 28.89
N THR A 314 -16.44 18.45 29.12
CA THR A 314 -17.15 17.20 28.80
C THR A 314 -17.54 16.46 30.08
N PRO A 315 -18.85 16.39 30.43
CA PRO A 315 -19.29 15.76 31.67
C PRO A 315 -18.84 14.29 31.76
N GLY A 316 -18.21 13.92 32.87
CA GLY A 316 -17.78 12.54 33.13
C GLY A 316 -16.51 12.09 32.41
N GLN A 317 -15.89 12.95 31.58
CA GLN A 317 -14.56 12.74 31.02
C GLN A 317 -13.55 13.67 31.68
N SER A 318 -12.41 13.13 32.09
CA SER A 318 -11.31 13.91 32.69
C SER A 318 -9.97 13.33 32.28
N GLY A 319 -8.99 14.21 32.05
CA GLY A 319 -7.67 13.83 31.54
C GLY A 319 -7.69 13.70 30.03
N TRP A 320 -6.64 14.19 29.39
CA TRP A 320 -6.37 14.06 27.95
C TRP A 320 -4.86 14.03 27.74
N TRP A 321 -4.42 13.61 26.57
CA TRP A 321 -3.01 13.55 26.19
C TRP A 321 -2.81 14.08 24.79
N ALA A 322 -1.60 14.49 24.46
CA ALA A 322 -1.25 14.83 23.09
C ALA A 322 0.15 14.35 22.74
N THR A 323 0.32 14.10 21.45
CA THR A 323 1.59 13.82 20.79
C THR A 323 1.75 14.88 19.72
N VAL A 324 2.66 15.83 19.93
CA VAL A 324 2.79 17.03 19.09
C VAL A 324 4.18 17.17 18.49
N GLY A 325 4.26 17.69 17.26
CA GLY A 325 5.48 18.05 16.55
C GLY A 325 6.30 16.85 16.10
N VAL A 326 5.66 15.70 15.84
CA VAL A 326 6.35 14.44 15.57
C VAL A 326 6.18 13.98 14.12
N GLU A 327 7.15 13.25 13.59
CA GLU A 327 7.03 12.61 12.27
C GLU A 327 6.10 11.40 12.30
N TYR A 328 5.57 11.05 11.13
CA TYR A 328 4.58 9.99 10.99
C TYR A 328 4.94 8.65 11.67
N PRO A 329 6.16 8.08 11.51
CA PRO A 329 6.49 6.80 12.16
C PRO A 329 6.37 6.85 13.68
N TYR A 330 6.79 7.98 14.28
CA TYR A 330 6.66 8.19 15.71
C TYR A 330 5.19 8.44 16.10
N PHE A 331 4.46 9.24 15.32
CA PHE A 331 3.04 9.49 15.53
C PHE A 331 2.21 8.19 15.54
N ALA A 332 2.38 7.34 14.53
CA ALA A 332 1.70 6.05 14.43
C ALA A 332 2.01 5.15 15.64
N SER A 333 3.24 5.18 16.14
CA SER A 333 3.65 4.44 17.34
C SER A 333 2.95 4.94 18.61
N GLU A 334 2.85 6.27 18.77
CA GLU A 334 2.16 6.87 19.91
C GLU A 334 0.65 6.68 19.81
N TRP A 335 0.03 6.86 18.64
CA TRP A 335 -1.39 6.60 18.41
C TRP A 335 -1.78 5.20 18.90
N LYS A 336 -1.03 4.18 18.48
CA LYS A 336 -1.23 2.80 18.94
C LYS A 336 -1.03 2.63 20.45
N LYS A 337 0.03 3.20 21.02
CA LYS A 337 0.26 3.18 22.47
C LYS A 337 -0.89 3.82 23.24
N HIS A 338 -1.43 4.93 22.74
CA HIS A 338 -2.61 5.58 23.32
C HIS A 338 -3.86 4.69 23.21
N ARG A 339 -4.08 4.04 22.06
CA ARG A 339 -5.16 3.07 21.87
C ARG A 339 -5.12 1.94 22.89
N ASP A 340 -3.93 1.36 23.11
CA ASP A 340 -3.68 0.27 24.05
C ASP A 340 -3.87 0.70 25.52
N LEU A 341 -3.71 2.00 25.80
CA LEU A 341 -3.97 2.61 27.10
C LEU A 341 -5.44 3.05 27.30
N ASN A 342 -6.35 2.60 26.43
CA ASN A 342 -7.77 3.01 26.41
C ASN A 342 -7.92 4.53 26.25
N ARG A 343 -7.21 5.08 25.28
CA ARG A 343 -7.31 6.47 24.85
C ARG A 343 -7.60 6.49 23.35
N ARG A 344 -8.31 7.51 22.88
CA ARG A 344 -8.77 7.60 21.49
C ARG A 344 -8.40 8.95 20.92
N LEU A 345 -7.88 8.94 19.70
CA LEU A 345 -7.58 10.14 18.93
C LEU A 345 -8.89 10.88 18.64
N ILE A 346 -8.91 12.20 18.83
CA ILE A 346 -10.11 13.03 18.57
C ILE A 346 -9.87 14.22 17.67
N GLN A 347 -8.63 14.65 17.56
CA GLN A 347 -8.18 15.79 16.78
C GLN A 347 -6.76 15.51 16.32
N LEU A 348 -6.45 15.91 15.09
CA LEU A 348 -5.21 15.67 14.40
C LEU A 348 -4.91 16.82 13.46
N GLU A 349 -3.89 17.60 13.81
CA GLU A 349 -3.35 18.60 12.91
C GLU A 349 -2.10 18.09 12.20
N THR A 350 -1.93 18.52 10.96
CA THR A 350 -0.65 18.36 10.26
C THR A 350 -0.06 19.70 9.88
N HIS A 351 1.26 19.82 9.98
CA HIS A 351 1.97 21.03 9.60
C HIS A 351 3.37 20.69 9.09
N VAL A 352 4.02 21.60 8.37
CA VAL A 352 5.36 21.33 7.80
C VAL A 352 6.43 22.21 8.42
N VAL A 353 7.48 21.57 8.95
CA VAL A 353 8.67 22.24 9.49
C VAL A 353 9.89 21.86 8.65
N ASN A 354 10.50 22.84 7.98
CA ASN A 354 11.68 22.64 7.12
C ASN A 354 11.50 21.54 6.05
N GLY A 355 10.31 21.47 5.44
CA GLY A 355 9.99 20.45 4.43
C GLY A 355 9.58 19.08 5.00
N ILE A 356 9.57 18.92 6.34
CA ILE A 356 9.18 17.67 7.00
C ILE A 356 7.79 17.85 7.61
N ARG A 357 6.84 16.97 7.24
CA ARG A 357 5.50 16.95 7.86
C ARG A 357 5.57 16.46 9.30
N LYS A 358 4.90 17.19 10.17
CA LYS A 358 4.72 16.91 11.58
C LYS A 358 3.23 16.71 11.87
N TYR A 359 2.96 15.91 12.89
CA TYR A 359 1.62 15.53 13.32
C TYR A 359 1.41 15.94 14.78
N ASP A 360 0.22 16.49 15.05
CA ASP A 360 -0.25 16.89 16.38
C ASP A 360 -1.57 16.18 16.69
N GLY A 361 -1.50 15.04 17.39
CA GLY A 361 -2.69 14.29 17.76
C GLY A 361 -3.09 14.49 19.22
N PHE A 362 -4.38 14.65 19.46
CA PHE A 362 -4.98 14.82 20.79
C PHE A 362 -5.89 13.65 21.14
N PHE A 363 -5.73 13.14 22.35
CA PHE A 363 -6.31 11.88 22.79
C PHE A 363 -7.13 12.06 24.08
N VAL A 364 -8.28 11.41 24.14
CA VAL A 364 -9.13 11.38 25.34
C VAL A 364 -9.33 9.95 25.85
N PRO A 365 -9.64 9.76 27.14
CA PRO A 365 -10.02 8.47 27.68
C PRO A 365 -11.21 7.89 26.90
N GLY A 366 -11.07 6.64 26.46
CA GLY A 366 -12.12 6.00 25.68
C GLY A 366 -11.78 4.57 25.30
N THR A 367 -12.82 3.74 25.26
CA THR A 367 -12.79 2.40 24.67
C THR A 367 -13.79 2.40 23.51
N GLY A 368 -13.44 1.74 22.41
CA GLY A 368 -14.25 1.75 21.19
C GLY A 368 -13.37 1.50 19.97
N ALA A 369 -14.00 1.13 18.85
CA ALA A 369 -13.32 1.14 17.57
C ALA A 369 -12.85 2.56 17.24
N GLU A 370 -11.76 2.69 16.49
CA GLU A 370 -11.29 3.94 15.91
C GLU A 370 -10.54 3.57 14.63
N ASP A 371 -10.53 4.48 13.67
CA ASP A 371 -9.64 4.40 12.52
C ASP A 371 -8.95 5.74 12.30
N PHE A 372 -7.78 5.68 11.68
CA PHE A 372 -6.98 6.84 11.33
C PHE A 372 -6.41 6.61 9.95
N ILE A 373 -6.80 7.48 9.01
CA ILE A 373 -6.32 7.47 7.63
C ILE A 373 -5.19 8.48 7.53
N PRO A 374 -3.92 8.05 7.36
CA PRO A 374 -2.83 8.96 7.10
C PRO A 374 -2.89 9.46 5.66
N GLY A 375 -2.40 10.68 5.41
CA GLY A 375 -2.37 11.36 4.10
C GLY A 375 -2.55 10.48 2.87
N SER A 376 -3.76 10.45 2.34
CA SER A 376 -4.20 9.59 1.24
C SER A 376 -4.84 10.42 0.13
N ARG A 377 -4.78 9.94 -1.13
CA ARG A 377 -5.43 10.63 -2.26
C ARG A 377 -6.95 10.56 -2.11
N TRP A 378 -7.69 11.45 -2.77
CA TRP A 378 -9.14 11.52 -2.65
C TRP A 378 -9.84 10.17 -2.85
N GLU A 379 -9.53 9.42 -3.93
CA GLU A 379 -10.17 8.12 -4.18
C GLU A 379 -9.92 7.13 -3.02
N GLN A 380 -8.67 7.05 -2.54
CA GLN A 380 -8.30 6.18 -1.42
C GLN A 380 -8.97 6.62 -0.11
N PHE A 381 -9.09 7.94 0.09
CA PHE A 381 -9.78 8.52 1.23
C PHE A 381 -11.28 8.23 1.18
N ASP A 382 -11.90 8.38 0.01
CA ASP A 382 -13.32 8.14 -0.24
C ASP A 382 -13.68 6.67 -0.02
N GLU A 383 -12.86 5.74 -0.53
CA GLU A 383 -13.02 4.32 -0.21
C GLU A 383 -12.85 4.05 1.29
N ALA A 384 -11.88 4.68 1.96
CA ALA A 384 -11.70 4.53 3.40
C ALA A 384 -12.87 5.09 4.19
N PHE A 385 -13.41 6.21 3.75
CA PHE A 385 -14.59 6.86 4.30
C PHE A 385 -15.82 5.95 4.17
N ASP A 386 -16.05 5.33 3.01
CA ASP A 386 -17.13 4.37 2.78
C ASP A 386 -16.99 3.11 3.65
N ARG A 387 -15.78 2.56 3.73
CA ARG A 387 -15.47 1.40 4.59
C ARG A 387 -15.77 1.73 6.06
N ASN A 388 -15.33 2.88 6.55
CA ASN A 388 -15.51 3.30 7.94
C ASN A 388 -16.97 3.64 8.26
N THR A 389 -17.67 4.31 7.34
CA THR A 389 -19.11 4.58 7.46
C THR A 389 -19.90 3.28 7.54
N THR A 390 -19.58 2.29 6.70
CA THR A 390 -20.18 0.94 6.74
C THR A 390 -19.89 0.23 8.07
N ALA A 391 -18.72 0.46 8.66
CA ALA A 391 -18.35 -0.06 9.98
C ALA A 391 -19.00 0.70 11.16
N GLY A 392 -19.83 1.72 10.89
CA GLY A 392 -20.49 2.54 11.90
C GLY A 392 -19.58 3.57 12.57
N LEU A 393 -18.49 3.96 11.90
CA LEU A 393 -17.58 5.01 12.34
C LEU A 393 -17.88 6.32 11.60
N GLU A 394 -17.89 7.42 12.35
CA GLU A 394 -18.04 8.79 11.88
C GLU A 394 -16.67 9.42 11.63
N LEU A 395 -16.53 10.21 10.56
CA LEU A 395 -15.36 11.06 10.32
C LEU A 395 -15.50 12.27 11.25
N ILE A 396 -14.79 12.23 12.37
CA ILE A 396 -14.90 13.27 13.42
C ILE A 396 -13.86 14.36 13.27
N ASP A 397 -12.90 14.19 12.36
CA ASP A 397 -11.80 15.09 12.12
C ASP A 397 -11.25 14.82 10.72
N PHE A 398 -11.01 15.86 9.93
CA PHE A 398 -10.71 15.77 8.51
C PHE A 398 -9.83 16.94 8.15
N ASP A 399 -8.58 16.69 7.76
CA ASP A 399 -7.63 17.74 7.37
C ASP A 399 -7.05 17.43 5.99
N ARG A 400 -6.74 18.48 5.24
CA ARG A 400 -6.02 18.39 3.97
C ARG A 400 -4.54 18.65 4.22
N HIS A 401 -3.67 17.78 3.71
CA HIS A 401 -2.24 18.04 3.73
C HIS A 401 -1.89 19.30 2.92
N LYS A 402 -1.38 20.30 3.62
CA LYS A 402 -0.90 21.56 3.04
C LYS A 402 0.66 21.60 3.03
N HIS A 403 1.29 22.32 2.10
CA HIS A 403 2.75 22.49 1.90
C HIS A 403 3.32 23.45 2.94
N GLY A 404 4.56 23.22 3.37
CA GLY A 404 5.25 24.16 4.24
C GLY A 404 5.53 25.50 3.58
N LEU A 405 5.66 26.53 4.42
CA LEU A 405 5.95 27.92 4.06
C LEU A 405 7.10 28.07 3.05
N SER A 406 6.88 28.69 1.88
CA SER A 406 7.95 29.35 1.13
C SER A 406 8.02 30.84 1.49
N PRO A 407 9.23 31.44 1.64
CA PRO A 407 9.38 32.88 1.86
C PRO A 407 8.74 33.78 0.79
N THR A 408 8.40 33.22 -0.37
CA THR A 408 7.80 33.92 -1.51
C THR A 408 6.28 33.86 -1.56
N ASP A 409 5.62 33.08 -0.70
CA ASP A 409 4.17 32.89 -0.77
C ASP A 409 3.43 34.12 -0.25
N ALA A 410 2.61 34.71 -1.11
CA ALA A 410 1.95 35.99 -0.86
C ALA A 410 1.03 36.00 0.37
N LYS A 411 0.54 34.82 0.79
CA LYS A 411 -0.39 34.66 1.91
C LYS A 411 0.21 33.96 3.13
N ARG A 412 1.44 33.44 3.05
CA ARG A 412 2.15 32.77 4.17
C ARG A 412 1.30 31.72 4.91
N GLU A 413 0.38 31.08 4.18
CA GLU A 413 -0.36 29.89 4.60
C GLU A 413 -0.02 28.74 3.68
N GLU A 414 -0.21 27.53 4.19
CA GLU A 414 0.12 26.29 3.53
C GLU A 414 -0.78 26.09 2.27
N VAL A 415 -0.18 25.93 1.08
CA VAL A 415 -0.89 25.60 -0.19
C VAL A 415 -1.10 24.08 -0.22
N PRO A 416 -2.21 23.47 -0.67
CA PRO A 416 -2.31 22.02 -0.76
C PRO A 416 -1.10 21.40 -1.42
N VAL A 417 -0.74 20.21 -0.98
CA VAL A 417 0.21 19.38 -1.72
C VAL A 417 -0.36 19.07 -3.10
N ARG A 418 -0.07 19.96 -4.06
CA ARG A 418 -0.04 19.67 -5.50
C ARG A 418 1.41 19.32 -5.75
N THR A 419 1.72 18.03 -5.81
CA THR A 419 3.10 17.55 -5.68
C THR A 419 4.02 18.12 -6.78
N ASP A 420 4.93 19.02 -6.39
CA ASP A 420 6.35 18.99 -6.76
C ASP A 420 7.16 18.55 -5.52
N TYR A 421 6.87 17.36 -5.01
CA TYR A 421 7.78 16.43 -4.32
C TYR A 421 7.21 15.04 -4.59
N PRO A 422 8.03 14.04 -4.93
CA PRO A 422 7.58 12.93 -5.74
C PRO A 422 6.68 12.01 -4.92
N VAL A 423 5.37 12.13 -5.13
CA VAL A 423 4.55 10.93 -5.38
C VAL A 423 4.44 10.79 -6.89
N VAL A 424 5.60 10.73 -7.53
CA VAL A 424 5.79 10.01 -8.80
C VAL A 424 5.72 8.54 -8.39
N SER A 425 5.06 7.67 -9.15
CA SER A 425 5.42 6.25 -9.16
C SER A 425 6.88 6.27 -9.58
N PRO A 426 7.87 6.25 -8.67
CA PRO A 426 9.17 6.82 -9.02
C PRO A 426 9.69 6.03 -10.22
N VAL A 427 10.39 6.66 -11.17
CA VAL A 427 10.63 6.15 -12.55
C VAL A 427 10.84 4.62 -12.62
N TRP A 428 11.50 4.04 -11.61
CA TRP A 428 11.53 2.60 -11.32
C TRP A 428 10.20 1.83 -11.40
N MET A 429 9.01 2.38 -11.16
CA MET A 429 7.73 1.66 -11.24
C MET A 429 7.34 1.40 -12.68
N ALA A 430 7.41 2.43 -13.54
CA ALA A 430 7.17 2.29 -14.97
C ALA A 430 8.30 1.49 -15.65
N GLU A 431 9.54 1.66 -15.20
CA GLU A 431 10.67 0.84 -15.65
C GLU A 431 10.57 -0.61 -15.17
N ALA A 432 10.09 -0.86 -13.94
CA ALA A 432 9.86 -2.20 -13.44
C ALA A 432 8.71 -2.85 -14.23
N GLU A 433 7.58 -2.17 -14.40
CA GLU A 433 6.45 -2.62 -15.22
C GLU A 433 6.85 -2.90 -16.68
N LYS A 434 7.53 -1.97 -17.35
CA LYS A 434 8.06 -2.15 -18.71
C LYS A 434 9.04 -3.32 -18.76
N TYR A 435 9.94 -3.42 -17.80
CA TYR A 435 10.86 -4.54 -17.71
C TYR A 435 10.12 -5.87 -17.52
N PHE A 436 9.06 -5.92 -16.71
CA PHE A 436 8.25 -7.12 -16.53
C PHE A 436 7.52 -7.52 -17.80
N GLN A 437 7.03 -6.55 -18.57
CA GLN A 437 6.43 -6.78 -19.89
C GLN A 437 7.45 -7.24 -20.93
N ASP A 438 8.66 -6.65 -20.95
CA ASP A 438 9.72 -6.95 -21.92
C ASP A 438 10.47 -8.26 -21.61
N THR A 439 10.53 -8.68 -20.34
CA THR A 439 11.31 -9.85 -19.88
C THR A 439 10.55 -11.17 -20.05
N TRP A 440 9.22 -11.13 -20.04
CA TRP A 440 8.41 -12.33 -20.16
C TRP A 440 7.81 -12.46 -21.55
N SER A 441 7.90 -13.66 -22.13
CA SER A 441 7.30 -13.97 -23.43
C SER A 441 5.77 -13.88 -23.44
N ALA A 442 5.14 -13.80 -22.26
CA ALA A 442 3.73 -13.53 -22.04
C ALA A 442 3.53 -12.81 -20.69
N ALA A 443 2.60 -11.86 -20.62
CA ALA A 443 2.30 -11.12 -19.39
C ALA A 443 1.70 -12.05 -18.33
N PRO A 444 2.04 -11.88 -17.04
CA PRO A 444 1.40 -12.61 -15.98
C PRO A 444 -0.09 -12.24 -15.93
N VAL A 445 -0.92 -13.15 -15.43
CA VAL A 445 -2.35 -12.91 -15.20
C VAL A 445 -2.52 -11.71 -14.26
N GLY A 446 -1.71 -11.58 -13.21
CA GLY A 446 -1.59 -10.40 -12.37
C GLY A 446 -0.35 -10.36 -11.48
N TYR A 447 0.05 -9.16 -11.08
CA TYR A 447 1.19 -8.93 -10.18
C TYR A 447 1.04 -7.66 -9.34
N THR A 448 1.83 -7.58 -8.27
CA THR A 448 1.97 -6.43 -7.38
C THR A 448 3.44 -6.16 -7.09
N VAL A 449 3.86 -4.89 -7.10
CA VAL A 449 5.19 -4.43 -6.68
C VAL A 449 4.99 -3.36 -5.61
N ALA A 450 5.81 -3.35 -4.56
CA ALA A 450 5.89 -2.21 -3.64
C ALA A 450 7.30 -2.00 -3.11
N LEU A 451 7.67 -0.72 -2.93
CA LEU A 451 8.93 -0.29 -2.36
C LEU A 451 8.72 0.60 -1.14
N MET A 452 9.61 0.49 -0.16
CA MET A 452 9.65 1.32 1.03
C MET A 452 11.10 1.68 1.33
N GLN A 453 11.39 2.92 1.70
CA GLN A 453 12.73 3.34 2.04
C GLN A 453 12.72 4.01 3.41
N ASP A 454 13.58 3.56 4.31
CA ASP A 454 13.70 4.13 5.66
C ASP A 454 12.37 4.25 6.43
N GLY A 455 11.43 3.32 6.17
CA GLY A 455 10.10 3.29 6.77
C GLY A 455 9.03 4.11 6.03
N GLU A 456 9.39 4.81 4.95
CA GLU A 456 8.49 5.55 4.07
C GLU A 456 8.12 4.72 2.85
N LEU A 457 6.82 4.55 2.58
CA LEU A 457 6.36 3.86 1.37
C LEU A 457 6.71 4.73 0.16
N LEU A 458 7.65 4.27 -0.68
CA LEU A 458 7.99 4.93 -1.94
C LEU A 458 6.89 4.74 -2.99
N GLY A 459 6.16 3.63 -2.89
CA GLY A 459 4.98 3.39 -3.69
C GLY A 459 4.67 1.90 -3.86
N ALA A 460 3.45 1.62 -4.32
CA ALA A 460 3.00 0.28 -4.68
C ALA A 460 2.16 0.36 -5.97
N THR A 461 2.31 -0.62 -6.84
CA THR A 461 1.54 -0.76 -8.08
C THR A 461 1.10 -2.21 -8.27
N SER A 462 0.06 -2.40 -9.08
CA SER A 462 -0.43 -3.72 -9.48
C SER A 462 -1.02 -3.68 -10.87
N ALA A 463 -0.89 -4.78 -11.60
CA ALA A 463 -1.51 -4.95 -12.90
C ALA A 463 -2.11 -6.34 -13.06
N GLY A 464 -3.02 -6.46 -14.03
CA GLY A 464 -3.73 -7.70 -14.32
C GLY A 464 -4.83 -8.02 -13.30
N HIS A 465 -5.04 -9.32 -13.07
CA HIS A 465 -6.19 -9.87 -12.37
C HIS A 465 -5.76 -10.71 -11.17
N ALA A 466 -6.41 -10.50 -10.04
CA ALA A 466 -6.42 -11.43 -8.92
C ALA A 466 -7.26 -12.68 -9.26
N GLN A 467 -8.38 -12.47 -9.96
CA GLN A 467 -9.25 -13.49 -10.56
C GLN A 467 -9.51 -13.13 -12.02
N SER A 468 -9.11 -13.99 -12.94
CA SER A 468 -9.25 -13.81 -14.37
C SER A 468 -10.73 -13.66 -14.78
N PRO A 469 -11.01 -13.20 -16.00
CA PRO A 469 -12.38 -13.17 -16.51
C PRO A 469 -13.12 -14.51 -16.47
N ALA A 470 -12.39 -15.65 -16.40
CA ALA A 470 -12.97 -16.98 -16.35
C ALA A 470 -13.44 -17.41 -14.95
N ASP A 471 -13.02 -16.72 -13.89
CA ASP A 471 -13.18 -17.21 -12.51
C ASP A 471 -13.53 -16.14 -11.46
N GLY A 472 -13.81 -14.90 -11.89
CA GLY A 472 -14.33 -13.85 -11.00
C GLY A 472 -14.18 -12.44 -11.55
N ASN A 473 -13.25 -12.25 -12.49
CA ASN A 473 -12.93 -10.97 -13.12
C ASN A 473 -12.59 -9.86 -12.10
N ILE A 474 -11.77 -10.21 -11.11
CA ILE A 474 -11.31 -9.30 -10.05
C ILE A 474 -9.94 -8.76 -10.42
N ARG A 475 -9.83 -7.44 -10.48
CA ARG A 475 -8.57 -6.73 -10.76
C ARG A 475 -7.57 -6.93 -9.62
N MET A 476 -6.28 -7.01 -9.95
CA MET A 476 -5.21 -7.03 -8.96
C MET A 476 -5.04 -5.64 -8.32
N THR A 477 -4.93 -5.60 -6.98
CA THR A 477 -4.62 -4.39 -6.20
C THR A 477 -3.48 -4.66 -5.22
N PRO A 478 -2.73 -3.64 -4.77
CA PRO A 478 -1.69 -3.81 -3.75
C PRO A 478 -2.20 -4.38 -2.41
N GLU A 479 -3.47 -4.18 -2.10
CA GLU A 479 -4.16 -4.64 -0.89
C GLU A 479 -4.56 -6.12 -0.96
N ALA A 480 -4.50 -6.72 -2.16
CA ALA A 480 -4.98 -8.06 -2.40
C ALA A 480 -4.25 -9.09 -1.52
N GLN A 481 -5.04 -9.96 -0.88
CA GLN A 481 -4.52 -10.97 0.03
C GLN A 481 -3.87 -12.13 -0.73
N TRP A 482 -2.56 -12.24 -0.51
CA TRP A 482 -1.65 -13.10 -1.24
C TRP A 482 -1.07 -14.22 -0.37
N ASP A 483 -0.99 -15.43 -0.89
CA ASP A 483 -0.28 -16.53 -0.21
C ASP A 483 1.24 -16.33 -0.30
N TYR A 484 1.91 -16.05 0.81
CA TYR A 484 3.36 -15.76 0.86
C TYR A 484 4.25 -16.97 0.59
N LEU A 485 3.67 -18.16 0.44
CA LEU A 485 4.39 -19.38 0.12
C LEU A 485 5.58 -19.57 1.08
N SER A 486 6.72 -20.00 0.56
CA SER A 486 7.92 -20.28 1.35
C SER A 486 8.51 -19.08 2.08
N VAL A 487 8.12 -17.83 1.78
CA VAL A 487 8.48 -16.66 2.61
C VAL A 487 7.91 -16.79 4.04
N SER A 488 6.87 -17.60 4.23
CA SER A 488 6.35 -18.02 5.55
C SER A 488 7.41 -18.63 6.48
N LYS A 489 8.44 -19.28 5.91
CA LYS A 489 9.56 -19.85 6.68
C LYS A 489 10.32 -18.78 7.43
N TRP A 490 10.56 -17.64 6.79
CA TRP A 490 11.22 -16.50 7.42
C TRP A 490 10.44 -15.97 8.63
N ILE A 491 9.11 -15.90 8.52
CA ILE A 491 8.22 -15.52 9.63
C ILE A 491 8.32 -16.52 10.79
N THR A 492 8.39 -17.82 10.47
CA THR A 492 8.54 -18.87 11.48
C THR A 492 9.90 -18.84 12.18
N THR A 493 10.97 -18.59 11.42
CA THR A 493 12.33 -18.40 11.94
C THR A 493 12.41 -17.16 12.81
N LEU A 494 11.75 -16.06 12.44
CA LEU A 494 11.65 -14.85 13.25
C LEU A 494 10.95 -15.11 14.60
N ALA A 495 9.92 -15.95 14.63
CA ALA A 495 9.29 -16.39 15.87
C ALA A 495 10.27 -17.19 16.76
N ALA A 496 10.96 -18.17 16.18
CA ALA A 496 11.95 -18.98 16.91
C ALA A 496 13.10 -18.11 17.46
N ALA A 497 13.58 -17.16 16.68
CA ALA A 497 14.56 -16.16 17.11
C ALA A 497 14.10 -15.33 18.30
N LYS A 498 12.84 -14.91 18.26
CA LYS A 498 12.24 -14.15 19.35
C LYS A 498 12.17 -14.98 20.63
N VAL A 499 11.91 -16.29 20.53
CA VAL A 499 12.00 -17.23 21.65
C VAL A 499 13.44 -17.35 22.15
N LEU A 500 14.40 -17.61 21.27
CA LEU A 500 15.83 -17.71 21.64
C LEU A 500 16.29 -16.47 22.44
N GLN A 501 15.95 -15.28 21.95
CA GLN A 501 16.22 -14.03 22.65
C GLN A 501 15.49 -13.93 24.00
N GLN A 502 14.19 -14.21 24.02
CA GLN A 502 13.34 -14.05 25.22
C GLN A 502 13.80 -14.95 26.37
N TYR A 503 14.27 -16.15 26.05
CA TYR A 503 14.69 -17.15 27.03
C TYR A 503 16.21 -17.29 27.15
N SER A 504 16.99 -16.49 26.42
CA SER A 504 18.46 -16.53 26.41
C SER A 504 19.01 -17.93 26.08
N ILE A 505 18.43 -18.57 25.06
CA ILE A 505 18.79 -19.91 24.60
C ILE A 505 19.83 -19.78 23.47
N ASP A 506 20.88 -20.59 23.55
CA ASP A 506 21.90 -20.68 22.50
C ASP A 506 21.39 -21.55 21.33
N PRO A 507 21.21 -20.98 20.11
CA PRO A 507 20.67 -21.71 18.98
C PRO A 507 21.56 -22.86 18.49
N HIS A 508 22.88 -22.80 18.73
CA HIS A 508 23.83 -23.82 18.30
C HIS A 508 23.92 -24.99 19.27
N ALA A 509 23.49 -24.80 20.52
CA ALA A 509 23.47 -25.84 21.54
C ALA A 509 22.09 -26.50 21.67
N GLU A 510 21.02 -25.72 21.55
CA GLU A 510 19.65 -26.16 21.82
C GLU A 510 19.18 -27.21 20.83
N LYS A 511 18.81 -28.40 21.33
CA LYS A 511 18.34 -29.52 20.51
C LYS A 511 16.83 -29.45 20.34
N ILE A 512 16.34 -29.62 19.11
CA ILE A 512 14.92 -29.40 18.83
C ILE A 512 14.06 -30.62 19.19
N LEU A 513 14.54 -31.84 18.87
CA LEU A 513 13.75 -33.07 19.03
C LEU A 513 13.33 -33.38 20.48
N PRO A 514 14.16 -33.17 21.52
CA PRO A 514 13.74 -33.42 22.90
C PRO A 514 12.53 -32.60 23.38
N TRP A 515 12.16 -31.53 22.69
CA TRP A 515 10.96 -30.74 23.00
C TRP A 515 9.72 -31.26 22.30
N ILE A 516 9.87 -31.88 21.14
CA ILE A 516 8.76 -32.07 20.19
C ILE A 516 8.49 -33.54 19.86
N ASP A 517 9.29 -34.48 20.36
CA ASP A 517 9.20 -35.92 20.06
C ASP A 517 7.82 -36.52 20.38
N ASP A 518 7.24 -36.17 21.52
CA ASP A 518 5.90 -36.57 21.95
C ASP A 518 4.81 -36.10 20.98
N ARG A 519 5.01 -34.94 20.35
CA ARG A 519 4.06 -34.37 19.39
C ARG A 519 4.27 -34.85 17.96
N LEU A 520 5.49 -35.26 17.62
CA LEU A 520 5.87 -35.80 16.31
C LEU A 520 5.63 -37.33 16.18
N GLY A 521 5.37 -38.02 17.29
CA GLY A 521 5.05 -39.46 17.29
C GLY A 521 6.17 -40.34 16.71
N LEU A 522 7.43 -39.97 16.95
CA LEU A 522 8.61 -40.62 16.39
C LEU A 522 8.68 -42.11 16.79
N THR A 523 8.25 -43.01 15.92
CA THR A 523 8.44 -44.46 16.10
C THR A 523 9.61 -44.92 15.22
N TYR A 524 10.79 -45.08 15.85
CA TYR A 524 12.05 -45.52 15.25
C TYR A 524 12.46 -44.77 13.97
N ILE A 525 13.23 -43.68 14.12
CA ILE A 525 13.99 -43.12 13.01
C ILE A 525 15.14 -44.10 12.70
N SER A 526 15.05 -44.78 11.56
CA SER A 526 16.10 -45.67 11.05
C SER A 526 17.12 -44.85 10.27
N THR A 527 18.31 -44.66 10.82
CA THR A 527 19.48 -44.19 10.06
C THR A 527 20.72 -45.02 10.32
N SER A 528 21.70 -44.85 9.43
CA SER A 528 23.04 -45.42 9.57
C SER A 528 23.76 -44.91 10.82
N ASP A 529 23.35 -43.76 11.37
CA ASP A 529 23.79 -43.22 12.65
C ASP A 529 22.59 -42.59 13.40
N PRO A 530 22.08 -43.20 14.48
CA PRO A 530 20.93 -42.69 15.23
C PRO A 530 21.23 -41.42 16.05
N ASP A 531 22.51 -41.05 16.22
CA ASP A 531 22.89 -39.87 17.03
C ASP A 531 22.65 -38.55 16.28
N ASP A 532 22.72 -38.54 14.94
CA ASP A 532 22.62 -37.30 14.14
C ASP A 532 21.26 -36.58 14.25
N TYR A 533 20.14 -37.31 14.44
CA TYR A 533 18.80 -36.71 14.58
C TYR A 533 18.64 -36.00 15.91
N TRP A 534 19.01 -36.68 17.00
CA TRP A 534 18.93 -36.13 18.35
C TRP A 534 19.89 -34.95 18.57
N HIS A 535 20.83 -34.75 17.64
CA HIS A 535 21.76 -33.64 17.63
C HIS A 535 21.33 -32.47 16.75
N ILE A 536 20.21 -32.55 16.02
CA ILE A 536 19.63 -31.41 15.29
C ILE A 536 19.33 -30.27 16.26
N THR A 537 19.95 -29.13 16.01
CA THR A 537 19.76 -27.93 16.82
C THR A 537 18.65 -27.04 16.26
N VAL A 538 18.24 -26.05 17.05
CA VAL A 538 17.37 -24.97 16.57
C VAL A 538 18.04 -24.25 15.39
N TRP A 539 19.36 -24.01 15.45
CA TRP A 539 20.14 -23.47 14.33
C TRP A 539 20.07 -24.34 13.08
N ASP A 540 20.25 -25.66 13.21
CA ASP A 540 20.19 -26.58 12.07
C ASP A 540 18.83 -26.52 11.36
N ALA A 541 17.75 -26.40 12.12
CA ALA A 541 16.40 -26.25 11.58
C ALA A 541 16.19 -24.88 10.91
N MET A 542 16.57 -23.77 11.56
CA MET A 542 16.45 -22.42 11.01
C MET A 542 17.23 -22.23 9.70
N THR A 543 18.32 -22.98 9.55
CA THR A 543 19.29 -22.78 8.47
C THR A 543 19.32 -23.91 7.43
N HIS A 544 18.36 -24.84 7.48
CA HIS A 544 18.31 -26.00 6.58
C HIS A 544 19.53 -26.93 6.65
N ARG A 545 20.25 -26.95 7.77
CA ARG A 545 21.41 -27.81 8.00
C ARG A 545 21.11 -29.07 8.81
N SER A 546 19.82 -29.31 9.11
CA SER A 546 19.35 -30.56 9.70
C SER A 546 19.56 -31.76 8.78
N ASN A 547 19.67 -31.50 7.48
CA ASN A 547 19.68 -32.48 6.40
C ASN A 547 18.41 -33.36 6.32
N MET A 548 17.32 -32.91 6.93
CA MET A 548 16.02 -33.58 6.84
C MET A 548 15.51 -33.56 5.39
N VAL A 549 14.87 -34.65 4.98
CA VAL A 549 14.15 -34.72 3.70
C VAL A 549 13.11 -33.60 3.64
N ASP A 550 12.90 -33.03 2.46
CA ASP A 550 11.88 -31.99 2.28
C ASP A 550 10.47 -32.57 2.46
N GLY A 551 9.57 -31.77 3.01
CA GLY A 551 8.22 -32.19 3.31
C GLY A 551 7.40 -31.10 3.98
N GLY A 552 6.08 -31.23 3.82
CA GLY A 552 5.12 -30.47 4.59
C GLY A 552 4.91 -31.07 5.96
N CYS A 553 4.22 -30.31 6.80
CA CYS A 553 3.64 -30.83 8.00
C CYS A 553 2.50 -31.76 7.58
N GLY A 554 2.53 -33.06 7.87
CA GLY A 554 1.50 -34.00 7.43
C GLY A 554 1.98 -35.45 7.44
N GLN A 555 1.06 -36.40 7.43
CA GLN A 555 1.40 -37.84 7.27
C GLN A 555 2.26 -38.03 6.03
N ALA A 556 3.43 -38.66 6.17
CA ALA A 556 4.24 -38.97 4.99
C ALA A 556 3.48 -39.92 4.06
N GLY A 557 3.46 -39.57 2.78
CA GLY A 557 2.87 -40.36 1.70
C GLY A 557 1.49 -39.91 1.19
N THR A 558 0.88 -38.85 1.72
CA THR A 558 -0.35 -38.28 1.12
C THR A 558 -0.21 -36.78 0.86
N ALA A 559 0.00 -36.42 -0.42
CA ALA A 559 -0.31 -35.08 -0.90
C ALA A 559 -1.82 -34.82 -0.67
N GLY A 560 -2.16 -33.80 0.12
CA GLY A 560 -3.55 -33.33 0.27
C GLY A 560 -4.44 -34.05 1.30
N GLY A 561 -3.89 -34.85 2.22
CA GLY A 561 -4.67 -35.40 3.35
C GLY A 561 -4.93 -34.35 4.43
N GLY A 562 -6.21 -34.06 4.75
CA GLY A 562 -6.58 -33.14 5.83
C GLY A 562 -5.97 -33.55 7.18
N MET A 563 -5.38 -32.59 7.91
CA MET A 563 -4.54 -32.88 9.07
C MET A 563 -5.23 -32.61 10.40
N ASP A 564 -4.84 -33.37 11.42
CA ASP A 564 -5.16 -33.12 12.82
C ASP A 564 -4.11 -32.15 13.42
N PRO A 565 -4.46 -30.90 13.77
CA PRO A 565 -3.53 -29.92 14.35
C PRO A 565 -2.95 -30.34 15.71
N THR A 566 -3.49 -31.40 16.33
CA THR A 566 -3.06 -31.90 17.64
C THR A 566 -2.08 -33.06 17.56
N LYS A 567 -1.87 -33.67 16.39
CA LYS A 567 -0.98 -34.83 16.20
C LYS A 567 -0.18 -34.71 14.90
N TRP A 568 1.11 -34.48 15.05
CA TRP A 568 2.05 -34.46 13.95
C TRP A 568 2.61 -35.87 13.85
N THR A 569 2.28 -36.65 12.81
CA THR A 569 2.82 -38.00 12.67
C THR A 569 3.80 -38.05 11.52
N ILE A 570 5.04 -38.39 11.79
CA ILE A 570 5.98 -38.77 10.73
C ILE A 570 5.61 -40.17 10.26
N ALA A 571 5.47 -40.40 8.94
CA ALA A 571 5.33 -41.79 8.49
C ALA A 571 6.68 -42.50 8.63
N PRO A 572 6.70 -43.74 9.12
CA PRO A 572 7.91 -44.53 9.23
C PRO A 572 8.47 -44.82 7.84
N GLY A 573 9.69 -44.36 7.57
CA GLY A 573 10.41 -44.57 6.32
C GLY A 573 11.92 -44.61 6.57
N PRO A 574 12.69 -45.48 5.89
CA PRO A 574 14.09 -45.79 6.23
C PRO A 574 15.12 -44.71 5.88
N ALA A 575 14.71 -43.56 5.32
CA ALA A 575 15.61 -42.43 5.05
C ALA A 575 14.86 -41.12 5.28
N GLN A 576 15.06 -40.49 6.45
CA GLN A 576 14.54 -39.16 6.77
C GLN A 576 15.60 -38.05 6.66
N MET A 577 16.82 -38.42 6.29
CA MET A 577 17.94 -37.52 6.03
C MET A 577 18.49 -37.76 4.63
N ASN A 578 18.88 -36.69 3.95
CA ASN A 578 19.57 -36.74 2.66
C ASN A 578 21.10 -36.75 2.77
N GLY A 579 21.64 -36.88 4.00
CA GLY A 579 23.07 -36.99 4.31
C GLY A 579 23.39 -36.62 5.77
N PRO A 580 24.64 -36.25 6.10
CA PRO A 580 25.03 -35.88 7.46
C PRO A 580 24.52 -34.49 7.90
N ARG A 581 24.26 -34.33 9.20
CA ARG A 581 23.93 -33.04 9.85
C ARG A 581 25.03 -31.99 9.56
N GLY A 582 24.63 -30.74 9.40
CA GLY A 582 25.52 -29.63 9.03
C GLY A 582 25.59 -29.36 7.53
N THR A 583 25.08 -30.27 6.70
CA THR A 583 24.96 -30.06 5.25
C THR A 583 23.65 -29.36 4.93
N PHE A 584 23.70 -28.32 4.09
CA PHE A 584 22.50 -27.62 3.64
C PHE A 584 21.63 -28.54 2.78
N HIS A 585 20.37 -28.70 3.16
CA HIS A 585 19.32 -29.36 2.41
C HIS A 585 17.97 -28.68 2.68
N TYR A 586 17.36 -28.10 1.65
CA TYR A 586 16.08 -27.42 1.79
C TYR A 586 15.00 -28.37 2.31
N SER A 587 14.24 -27.92 3.31
CA SER A 587 13.23 -28.75 3.98
C SER A 587 12.19 -27.90 4.70
N GLY A 588 10.95 -27.91 4.20
CA GLY A 588 9.78 -27.34 4.88
C GLY A 588 9.55 -27.96 6.26
N PHE A 589 9.96 -29.21 6.45
CA PHE A 589 9.81 -29.94 7.69
C PHE A 589 10.54 -29.26 8.86
N ASN A 590 11.69 -28.63 8.60
CA ASN A 590 12.38 -27.85 9.62
C ASN A 590 11.50 -26.77 10.25
N HIS A 591 10.66 -26.12 9.46
CA HIS A 591 9.79 -25.04 9.93
C HIS A 591 8.53 -25.59 10.61
N CYS A 592 8.12 -26.83 10.29
CA CYS A 592 7.16 -27.56 11.13
C CYS A 592 7.74 -27.80 12.52
N MET A 593 8.99 -28.29 12.60
CA MET A 593 9.66 -28.52 13.89
C MET A 593 9.82 -27.22 14.68
N LEU A 594 10.24 -26.13 14.03
CA LEU A 594 10.38 -24.82 14.68
C LEU A 594 9.05 -24.28 15.22
N ARG A 595 7.95 -24.41 14.46
CA ARG A 595 6.62 -24.04 14.94
C ARG A 595 6.29 -24.77 16.24
N VAL A 596 6.42 -26.10 16.25
CA VAL A 596 6.09 -26.92 17.42
C VAL A 596 7.04 -26.58 18.58
N TRP A 597 8.33 -26.42 18.31
CA TRP A 597 9.31 -26.02 19.32
C TRP A 597 8.97 -24.67 19.97
N VAL A 598 8.54 -23.68 19.18
CA VAL A 598 8.04 -22.39 19.72
C VAL A 598 6.84 -22.61 20.64
N GLU A 599 5.88 -23.46 20.25
CA GLU A 599 4.71 -23.78 21.09
C GLU A 599 5.13 -24.43 22.42
N GLU A 600 6.04 -25.41 22.37
CA GLU A 600 6.51 -26.15 23.56
C GLU A 600 7.33 -25.29 24.52
N VAL A 601 8.25 -24.48 24.01
CA VAL A 601 9.09 -23.62 24.85
C VAL A 601 8.27 -22.48 25.48
N THR A 602 7.29 -21.95 24.75
CA THR A 602 6.52 -20.77 25.20
C THR A 602 5.25 -21.12 25.96
N GLY A 603 4.71 -22.33 25.77
CA GLY A 603 3.38 -22.72 26.23
C GLY A 603 2.24 -21.97 25.53
N MET A 604 2.49 -21.28 24.41
CA MET A 604 1.49 -20.54 23.64
C MET A 604 1.23 -21.21 22.30
N ALA A 605 0.00 -21.10 21.80
CA ALA A 605 -0.27 -21.42 20.40
C ALA A 605 0.58 -20.53 19.49
N PHE A 606 1.13 -21.10 18.42
CA PHE A 606 2.10 -20.42 17.57
C PHE A 606 1.58 -19.11 16.98
N GLU A 607 0.35 -19.12 16.48
CA GLU A 607 -0.31 -17.94 15.91
C GLU A 607 -0.48 -16.84 16.96
N ARG A 608 -0.78 -17.22 18.20
CA ARG A 608 -0.92 -16.28 19.31
C ARG A 608 0.44 -15.69 19.71
N TYR A 609 1.50 -16.49 19.68
CA TYR A 609 2.85 -16.02 19.95
C TYR A 609 3.30 -15.02 18.88
N LEU A 610 3.14 -15.34 17.60
CA LEU A 610 3.43 -14.45 16.48
C LEU A 610 2.68 -13.13 16.57
N ASP A 611 1.35 -13.18 16.75
CA ASP A 611 0.51 -11.99 16.92
C ASP A 611 1.04 -11.08 18.03
N LEU A 612 1.31 -11.63 19.22
CA LEU A 612 1.75 -10.84 20.37
C LEU A 612 3.19 -10.35 20.31
N LYS A 613 4.10 -11.17 19.77
CA LYS A 613 5.55 -10.98 19.93
C LYS A 613 6.26 -10.51 18.67
N VAL A 614 5.60 -10.64 17.51
CA VAL A 614 6.16 -10.28 16.20
C VAL A 614 5.24 -9.29 15.47
N PHE A 615 3.98 -9.65 15.18
CA PHE A 615 3.10 -8.87 14.31
C PHE A 615 2.59 -7.58 14.94
N ARG A 616 1.93 -7.65 16.11
CA ARG A 616 1.43 -6.45 16.78
C ARG A 616 2.54 -5.44 17.01
N PRO A 617 3.74 -5.79 17.53
CA PRO A 617 4.85 -4.83 17.63
C PRO A 617 5.12 -4.06 16.33
N MET A 618 5.04 -4.72 15.19
CA MET A 618 5.27 -4.16 13.85
C MET A 618 4.05 -3.45 13.22
N GLY A 619 2.90 -3.37 13.92
CA GLY A 619 1.68 -2.76 13.38
C GLY A 619 0.98 -3.63 12.32
N ILE A 620 1.24 -4.94 12.36
CA ILE A 620 0.62 -5.92 11.47
C ILE A 620 -0.64 -6.46 12.12
N HIS A 621 -1.75 -6.36 11.39
CA HIS A 621 -3.08 -6.73 11.88
C HIS A 621 -3.80 -7.74 10.99
N ASN A 622 -3.44 -7.77 9.70
CA ASN A 622 -4.14 -8.55 8.67
C ASN A 622 -3.22 -9.59 8.04
N LEU A 623 -2.43 -10.29 8.86
CA LEU A 623 -1.67 -11.47 8.43
C LEU A 623 -2.32 -12.72 9.02
N ASP A 624 -2.90 -13.54 8.16
CA ASP A 624 -3.58 -14.77 8.55
C ASP A 624 -2.91 -15.98 7.92
N CYS A 625 -3.13 -17.14 8.49
CA CYS A 625 -2.68 -18.43 7.99
C CYS A 625 -3.76 -19.51 8.17
N LYS A 626 -4.96 -19.08 8.59
CA LYS A 626 -6.20 -19.85 8.52
C LYS A 626 -6.84 -19.51 7.18
N LYS A 627 -6.49 -20.24 6.13
CA LYS A 627 -7.03 -19.99 4.79
C LYS A 627 -8.54 -20.28 4.78
N ASP A 628 -9.34 -19.24 4.89
CA ASP A 628 -10.78 -19.27 4.66
C ASP A 628 -11.01 -19.36 3.15
N PRO A 629 -11.51 -20.49 2.62
CA PRO A 629 -11.71 -20.69 1.19
C PRO A 629 -12.76 -19.73 0.61
N GLU A 630 -13.64 -19.16 1.43
CA GLU A 630 -14.65 -18.16 1.00
C GLU A 630 -14.07 -16.74 0.92
N LYS A 631 -12.81 -16.53 1.36
CA LYS A 631 -12.11 -15.24 1.36
C LYS A 631 -10.81 -15.27 0.56
N VAL A 632 -10.72 -16.17 -0.43
CA VAL A 632 -9.57 -16.19 -1.34
C VAL A 632 -9.73 -15.06 -2.34
N GLU A 633 -8.84 -14.09 -2.27
CA GLU A 633 -8.85 -12.93 -3.17
C GLU A 633 -8.02 -13.19 -4.43
N VAL A 634 -6.82 -13.75 -4.28
CA VAL A 634 -5.91 -14.04 -5.39
C VAL A 634 -5.88 -15.53 -5.73
N TYR A 635 -6.13 -15.88 -6.99
CA TYR A 635 -5.95 -17.23 -7.53
C TYR A 635 -4.58 -17.44 -8.16
N VAL A 636 -4.13 -18.69 -8.16
CA VAL A 636 -2.91 -19.14 -8.84
C VAL A 636 -3.27 -19.62 -10.24
N TYR A 637 -2.48 -19.22 -11.21
CA TYR A 637 -2.60 -19.64 -12.61
C TYR A 637 -1.32 -20.33 -13.04
N LYS A 638 -1.45 -21.36 -13.87
CA LYS A 638 -0.33 -22.26 -14.15
C LYS A 638 0.79 -21.56 -14.92
N GLU A 639 0.43 -20.71 -15.88
CA GLU A 639 1.39 -20.03 -16.76
C GLU A 639 0.97 -18.57 -16.99
N PRO A 640 1.89 -17.68 -17.39
CA PRO A 640 1.52 -16.34 -17.84
C PRO A 640 0.55 -16.41 -19.03
N GLY A 641 -0.46 -15.53 -19.05
CA GLY A 641 -1.49 -15.50 -20.09
C GLY A 641 -2.50 -16.64 -20.05
N ASP A 642 -2.52 -17.44 -18.97
CA ASP A 642 -3.51 -18.50 -18.78
C ASP A 642 -4.93 -17.92 -18.76
N THR A 643 -5.83 -18.54 -19.53
CA THR A 643 -7.25 -18.19 -19.59
C THR A 643 -8.12 -19.20 -18.86
N ASP A 644 -7.53 -20.30 -18.38
CA ASP A 644 -8.23 -21.29 -17.59
C ASP A 644 -8.51 -20.75 -16.17
N PRO A 645 -9.60 -21.20 -15.52
CA PRO A 645 -9.88 -20.83 -14.14
C PRO A 645 -8.70 -21.13 -13.22
N GLY A 646 -8.26 -20.10 -12.49
CA GLY A 646 -7.24 -20.21 -11.46
C GLY A 646 -7.71 -21.03 -10.27
N PHE A 647 -6.78 -21.39 -9.39
CA PHE A 647 -7.07 -22.17 -8.19
C PHE A 647 -6.54 -21.49 -6.93
N SER A 648 -7.24 -21.67 -5.82
CA SER A 648 -6.74 -21.29 -4.50
C SER A 648 -5.74 -22.32 -3.98
N ILE A 649 -4.64 -21.86 -3.37
CA ILE A 649 -3.73 -22.77 -2.68
C ILE A 649 -4.46 -23.36 -1.46
N PRO A 650 -4.54 -24.69 -1.32
CA PRO A 650 -5.13 -25.33 -0.15
C PRO A 650 -4.48 -24.83 1.15
N ASN A 651 -5.20 -24.98 2.27
CA ASN A 651 -4.71 -24.55 3.57
C ASN A 651 -3.41 -25.27 3.93
N THR A 652 -2.30 -24.52 3.90
CA THR A 652 -1.02 -24.88 4.48
C THR A 652 -0.95 -24.22 5.86
N TYR A 653 -0.69 -24.98 6.91
CA TYR A 653 -0.65 -24.47 8.28
C TYR A 653 0.36 -23.31 8.45
N CYS A 654 0.18 -22.50 9.50
CA CYS A 654 1.06 -21.38 9.87
C CYS A 654 2.48 -21.86 10.21
N ASN A 655 3.31 -22.13 9.20
CA ASN A 655 4.68 -22.58 9.33
C ASN A 655 5.48 -22.32 8.04
N ALA A 656 5.74 -23.35 7.24
CA ALA A 656 6.61 -23.36 6.09
C ALA A 656 6.03 -22.69 4.84
N GLY A 657 4.71 -22.49 4.77
CA GLY A 657 4.06 -22.01 3.54
C GLY A 657 2.67 -21.40 3.70
N GLY A 658 2.23 -21.13 4.93
CA GLY A 658 0.82 -20.92 5.26
C GLY A 658 0.33 -19.49 5.38
N PHE A 659 1.23 -18.50 5.45
CA PHE A 659 0.82 -17.13 5.69
C PHE A 659 0.26 -16.48 4.43
N ARG A 660 -0.79 -15.69 4.63
CA ARG A 660 -1.46 -14.83 3.67
C ARG A 660 -1.47 -13.40 4.20
N GLY A 661 -1.18 -12.46 3.31
CA GLY A 661 -1.18 -11.03 3.60
C GLY A 661 -1.05 -10.22 2.31
N ASN A 662 -1.00 -8.90 2.44
CA ASN A 662 -0.80 -8.02 1.30
C ASN A 662 0.60 -7.40 1.30
N VAL A 663 0.93 -6.66 0.24
CA VAL A 663 2.28 -6.13 0.04
C VAL A 663 2.74 -5.23 1.20
N PHE A 664 1.81 -4.50 1.83
CA PHE A 664 2.09 -3.59 2.93
C PHE A 664 2.42 -4.32 4.24
N GLU A 665 1.73 -5.43 4.54
CA GLU A 665 2.05 -6.24 5.72
C GLU A 665 3.43 -6.89 5.59
N MET A 666 3.84 -7.25 4.37
CA MET A 666 5.20 -7.72 4.12
C MET A 666 6.24 -6.61 4.32
N LEU A 667 6.00 -5.41 3.80
CA LEU A 667 6.90 -4.27 4.02
C LEU A 667 7.05 -3.92 5.51
N LYS A 668 5.96 -3.99 6.29
CA LYS A 668 6.01 -3.80 7.75
C LYS A 668 6.85 -4.89 8.45
N LEU A 669 6.76 -6.16 8.03
CA LEU A 669 7.63 -7.22 8.55
C LEU A 669 9.10 -6.91 8.29
N MET A 670 9.43 -6.47 7.07
CA MET A 670 10.79 -6.13 6.67
C MET A 670 11.33 -4.94 7.49
N GLN A 671 10.55 -3.88 7.63
CA GLN A 671 10.94 -2.73 8.47
C GLN A 671 11.10 -3.09 9.94
N GLY A 672 10.27 -4.00 10.46
CA GLY A 672 10.34 -4.42 11.85
C GLY A 672 11.62 -5.16 12.24
N VAL A 673 12.38 -5.65 11.26
CA VAL A 673 13.72 -6.23 11.44
C VAL A 673 14.83 -5.35 10.84
N ARG A 674 14.53 -4.13 10.40
CA ARG A 674 15.54 -3.21 9.86
C ARG A 674 16.36 -2.56 10.97
N GLN A 675 15.77 -2.29 12.13
CA GLN A 675 16.47 -1.73 13.29
C GLN A 675 16.23 -2.58 14.53
N PRO A 676 17.22 -2.68 15.44
CA PRO A 676 17.04 -3.39 16.69
C PRO A 676 16.02 -2.66 17.58
N GLY A 677 15.30 -3.42 18.41
CA GLY A 677 14.42 -2.92 19.46
C GLY A 677 12.94 -3.25 19.27
N LEU A 678 12.44 -3.31 18.03
CA LEU A 678 11.01 -3.54 17.81
C LEU A 678 10.59 -4.99 18.07
N VAL A 679 11.33 -5.94 17.48
CA VAL A 679 11.12 -7.38 17.70
C VAL A 679 12.39 -8.05 18.21
N LEU A 680 13.53 -7.88 17.53
CA LEU A 680 14.82 -8.42 17.97
C LEU A 680 15.69 -7.34 18.60
N ASN A 681 16.54 -7.71 19.58
CA ASN A 681 17.60 -6.85 20.10
C ASN A 681 18.79 -6.83 19.13
N THR A 682 19.82 -6.05 19.44
CA THR A 682 21.00 -5.90 18.57
C THR A 682 21.69 -7.23 18.27
N ASP A 683 21.90 -8.08 19.27
CA ASP A 683 22.64 -9.33 19.09
C ASP A 683 21.84 -10.34 18.26
N SER A 684 20.57 -10.59 18.61
CA SER A 684 19.70 -11.49 17.86
C SER A 684 19.42 -11.00 16.44
N LEU A 685 19.38 -9.67 16.23
CA LEU A 685 19.28 -9.10 14.89
C LEU A 685 20.60 -9.25 14.11
N ALA A 686 21.75 -9.16 14.76
CA ALA A 686 23.04 -9.42 14.13
C ALA A 686 23.15 -10.90 13.70
N ASP A 687 22.74 -11.83 14.57
CA ASP A 687 22.67 -13.27 14.27
C ASP A 687 21.73 -13.53 13.08
N MET A 688 20.58 -12.85 13.05
CA MET A 688 19.63 -12.91 11.94
C MET A 688 20.23 -12.53 10.59
N ARG A 689 21.19 -11.60 10.62
CA ARG A 689 21.82 -11.03 9.43
C ARG A 689 23.08 -11.78 9.01
N THR A 690 23.40 -12.89 9.68
CA THR A 690 24.49 -13.78 9.26
C THR A 690 24.11 -14.49 7.96
N ASP A 691 25.15 -14.84 7.18
CA ASP A 691 25.03 -15.58 5.91
C ASP A 691 24.37 -16.96 6.08
N GLU A 692 24.22 -17.45 7.30
CA GLU A 692 23.71 -18.79 7.60
C GLU A 692 22.23 -18.80 7.95
N TRP A 693 21.69 -17.73 8.54
CA TRP A 693 20.30 -17.60 8.97
C TRP A 693 19.38 -17.07 7.86
N THR A 694 19.96 -16.30 6.94
CA THR A 694 19.30 -15.85 5.73
C THR A 694 19.09 -17.06 4.83
N LEU A 695 17.87 -17.61 4.89
CA LEU A 695 17.44 -18.81 4.21
C LEU A 695 17.74 -18.85 2.69
N PHE A 696 18.07 -17.72 2.07
CA PHE A 696 19.00 -17.70 0.95
C PHE A 696 19.80 -16.40 1.00
N LYS A 697 21.09 -16.46 1.34
CA LYS A 697 22.05 -15.71 0.52
C LYS A 697 21.96 -16.39 -0.84
N SER A 698 21.00 -15.99 -1.69
CA SER A 698 21.35 -15.97 -3.11
C SER A 698 22.49 -14.97 -3.11
N THR A 699 23.72 -15.46 -3.06
CA THR A 699 24.79 -14.64 -3.53
C THR A 699 24.28 -14.14 -4.88
N PHE A 700 24.24 -12.84 -5.08
CA PHE A 700 24.10 -12.26 -6.39
C PHE A 700 25.31 -12.65 -7.30
N ASP A 701 25.99 -13.79 -7.01
CA ASP A 701 27.24 -14.30 -7.59
C ASP A 701 27.04 -15.21 -8.79
N THR A 702 25.83 -15.60 -9.18
CA THR A 702 25.73 -16.51 -10.34
C THR A 702 26.13 -15.88 -11.68
N ASP A 703 26.53 -14.59 -11.71
CA ASP A 703 27.21 -13.97 -12.88
C ASP A 703 28.45 -13.11 -12.53
N GLY A 704 29.08 -13.29 -11.36
CA GLY A 704 30.39 -12.66 -11.10
C GLY A 704 30.39 -11.12 -10.95
N VAL A 705 29.37 -10.54 -10.30
CA VAL A 705 29.44 -9.15 -9.79
C VAL A 705 29.57 -9.17 -8.27
N PRO A 706 30.78 -9.00 -7.71
CA PRO A 706 30.98 -8.83 -6.28
C PRO A 706 30.31 -7.52 -5.81
N GLY A 707 29.49 -7.57 -4.75
CA GLY A 707 29.22 -6.38 -3.92
C GLY A 707 27.81 -5.77 -3.92
N ALA A 708 26.73 -6.50 -4.21
CA ALA A 708 25.39 -6.03 -3.86
C ALA A 708 25.15 -6.17 -2.34
N ASP A 709 25.30 -5.08 -1.60
CA ASP A 709 25.09 -4.99 -0.15
C ASP A 709 23.59 -4.99 0.21
N ALA A 710 22.91 -6.09 -0.08
CA ALA A 710 21.49 -6.30 0.22
C ALA A 710 21.27 -7.59 1.01
N TRP A 711 20.36 -7.54 1.99
CA TRP A 711 19.73 -8.68 2.61
C TRP A 711 18.43 -8.99 1.84
N GLY A 712 18.52 -9.76 0.76
CA GLY A 712 17.35 -10.13 -0.04
C GLY A 712 16.84 -11.55 0.23
N TYR A 713 15.52 -11.76 0.13
CA TYR A 713 14.89 -13.09 0.12
C TYR A 713 13.98 -13.23 -1.11
N SER A 714 14.41 -14.00 -2.10
CA SER A 714 13.59 -14.35 -3.26
C SER A 714 13.06 -15.78 -3.09
N MET A 715 11.74 -16.02 -3.09
CA MET A 715 11.20 -17.38 -3.07
C MET A 715 10.00 -17.57 -3.99
N THR A 716 10.01 -18.65 -4.75
CA THR A 716 8.93 -18.99 -5.68
C THR A 716 8.11 -20.12 -5.08
N GLY A 717 6.79 -20.07 -5.25
CA GLY A 717 5.91 -21.14 -4.81
C GLY A 717 6.06 -22.34 -5.73
N GLY A 718 6.21 -23.53 -5.16
CA GLY A 718 6.38 -24.79 -5.91
C GLY A 718 5.17 -25.21 -6.76
N THR A 719 4.09 -24.41 -6.84
CA THR A 719 2.88 -24.75 -7.61
C THR A 719 2.89 -24.20 -9.04
N GLY A 720 4.04 -23.77 -9.56
CA GLY A 720 4.25 -23.41 -10.97
C GLY A 720 3.64 -22.07 -11.41
N GLY A 721 2.83 -21.42 -10.57
CA GLY A 721 2.10 -20.21 -10.94
C GLY A 721 2.37 -18.99 -10.08
N MET A 722 2.47 -19.15 -8.76
CA MET A 722 2.55 -18.03 -7.83
C MET A 722 3.97 -17.82 -7.28
N ALA A 723 4.44 -16.57 -7.24
CA ALA A 723 5.74 -16.22 -6.69
C ALA A 723 5.69 -15.00 -5.74
N THR A 724 6.64 -14.96 -4.81
CA THR A 724 6.74 -13.95 -3.75
C THR A 724 8.22 -13.60 -3.51
N HIS A 725 8.62 -12.41 -3.95
CA HIS A 725 10.00 -11.95 -3.85
C HIS A 725 10.08 -10.74 -2.90
N ILE A 726 11.06 -10.72 -2.01
CA ILE A 726 11.33 -9.59 -1.13
C ILE A 726 12.81 -9.23 -1.11
N ALA A 727 13.16 -7.95 -0.96
CA ALA A 727 14.55 -7.53 -0.84
C ALA A 727 14.72 -6.36 0.14
N GLN A 728 15.61 -6.51 1.13
CA GLN A 728 15.97 -5.46 2.08
C GLN A 728 17.42 -5.01 1.86
N PHE A 729 17.63 -3.83 1.29
CA PHE A 729 18.94 -3.25 1.03
C PHE A 729 19.54 -2.61 2.29
N LYS A 730 20.86 -2.72 2.49
CA LYS A 730 21.54 -2.21 3.69
C LYS A 730 21.60 -0.68 3.69
N ASP A 731 21.65 -0.10 4.89
CA ASP A 731 21.71 1.34 5.12
C ASP A 731 23.06 1.99 4.75
N ASN A 732 24.11 1.23 4.42
CA ASN A 732 25.42 1.73 3.97
C ASN A 732 26.17 0.63 3.18
N PRO A 733 26.35 0.74 1.85
CA PRO A 733 27.21 -0.19 1.12
C PRO A 733 28.67 0.01 1.55
N THR A 734 29.38 -1.10 1.75
CA THR A 734 30.77 -1.14 2.19
C THR A 734 31.69 -0.39 1.21
N SER A 735 32.49 0.53 1.75
CA SER A 735 33.45 1.33 1.00
C SER A 735 34.55 0.44 0.41
N GLY A 736 34.58 0.29 -0.92
CA GLY A 736 35.62 -0.48 -1.60
C GLY A 736 35.31 -0.94 -3.03
N VAL A 737 34.06 -0.84 -3.48
CA VAL A 737 33.69 -1.14 -4.87
C VAL A 737 33.94 0.11 -5.75
N ASN A 738 34.57 -0.11 -6.91
CA ASN A 738 35.09 0.92 -7.82
C ASN A 738 34.03 2.01 -8.17
N PRO A 739 34.27 3.30 -7.83
CA PRO A 739 33.29 4.39 -8.00
C PRO A 739 33.08 4.87 -9.45
N TRP A 740 33.68 4.20 -10.45
CA TRP A 740 33.45 4.51 -11.88
C TRP A 740 32.57 3.49 -12.60
N THR A 741 32.00 2.53 -11.87
CA THR A 741 31.01 1.59 -12.37
C THR A 741 29.88 1.49 -11.34
N VAL A 742 28.67 1.89 -11.75
CA VAL A 742 27.37 1.77 -11.05
C VAL A 742 27.02 2.95 -10.13
N ASN A 743 26.01 3.71 -10.54
CA ASN A 743 25.31 4.71 -9.73
C ASN A 743 24.62 4.04 -8.53
N SER A 744 24.90 4.59 -7.34
CA SER A 744 24.11 4.59 -6.09
C SER A 744 23.21 3.39 -5.77
N TYR A 745 23.63 2.55 -4.83
CA TYR A 745 22.66 1.80 -4.01
C TYR A 745 21.81 2.79 -3.21
N ILE A 746 20.49 2.62 -3.24
CA ILE A 746 19.54 3.42 -2.46
C ILE A 746 19.59 2.92 -1.01
N HIS A 747 20.08 3.77 -0.10
CA HIS A 747 20.12 3.50 1.33
C HIS A 747 18.73 3.14 1.86
N GLY A 748 18.60 2.11 2.70
CA GLY A 748 17.36 1.91 3.45
C GLY A 748 16.19 1.28 2.70
N LEU A 749 16.38 0.84 1.45
CA LEU A 749 15.31 0.34 0.58
C LEU A 749 14.84 -1.08 0.97
N ASP A 750 13.53 -1.30 0.99
CA ASP A 750 12.80 -2.56 1.07
C ASP A 750 11.91 -2.68 -0.17
N ALA A 751 11.81 -3.90 -0.69
CA ALA A 751 11.08 -4.19 -1.90
C ALA A 751 10.30 -5.49 -1.80
N VAL A 752 9.11 -5.51 -2.38
CA VAL A 752 8.23 -6.68 -2.41
C VAL A 752 7.64 -6.81 -3.81
N PHE A 753 7.59 -8.05 -4.32
CA PHE A 753 7.04 -8.36 -5.64
C PHE A 753 6.28 -9.68 -5.62
N PHE A 754 5.02 -9.66 -6.04
CA PHE A 754 4.10 -10.79 -6.08
C PHE A 754 3.59 -11.02 -7.51
N THR A 755 3.51 -12.28 -7.96
CA THR A 755 3.03 -12.65 -9.31
C THR A 755 2.20 -13.90 -9.25
N ASN A 756 0.98 -13.93 -9.79
CA ASN A 756 0.07 -15.07 -9.61
C ASN A 756 0.06 -16.05 -10.79
N SER A 757 0.90 -15.77 -11.78
CA SER A 757 1.25 -16.68 -12.87
C SER A 757 2.71 -16.45 -13.26
N GLY A 758 3.48 -17.51 -13.53
CA GLY A 758 4.80 -17.37 -14.15
C GLY A 758 5.94 -18.12 -13.49
N PRO A 759 6.99 -18.40 -14.28
CA PRO A 759 8.11 -19.20 -13.82
C PRO A 759 8.87 -18.47 -12.72
N GLY A 760 9.27 -19.22 -11.69
CA GLY A 760 10.12 -18.72 -10.63
C GLY A 760 11.56 -18.34 -11.05
N ALA A 761 11.90 -18.48 -12.33
CA ALA A 761 13.23 -18.23 -12.88
C ALA A 761 13.25 -16.89 -13.64
N GLY A 762 14.00 -15.90 -13.13
CA GLY A 762 14.14 -14.56 -13.71
C GLY A 762 14.30 -13.43 -12.68
N TYR A 763 14.07 -13.70 -11.39
CA TYR A 763 14.06 -12.70 -10.32
C TYR A 763 15.32 -11.85 -10.17
N LEU A 764 16.48 -12.39 -10.53
CA LEU A 764 17.75 -11.67 -10.44
C LEU A 764 17.82 -10.52 -11.46
N ALA A 765 17.22 -10.75 -12.63
CA ALA A 765 17.07 -9.76 -13.68
C ALA A 765 15.92 -8.78 -13.34
N GLN A 766 14.85 -9.23 -12.65
CA GLN A 766 13.82 -8.38 -12.03
C GLN A 766 14.40 -7.37 -11.03
N TRP A 767 15.37 -7.77 -10.20
CA TRP A 767 16.08 -6.81 -9.34
C TRP A 767 17.12 -5.97 -10.09
N ARG A 768 17.55 -6.35 -11.31
CA ARG A 768 18.46 -5.55 -12.18
C ARG A 768 17.74 -4.38 -12.85
N SER A 769 16.43 -4.45 -13.06
CA SER A 769 15.67 -3.34 -13.66
C SER A 769 15.30 -2.25 -12.66
N VAL A 770 14.99 -2.61 -11.41
CA VAL A 770 14.82 -1.64 -10.31
C VAL A 770 16.14 -0.88 -10.00
N ARG A 771 17.29 -1.36 -10.52
CA ARG A 771 18.60 -0.68 -10.44
C ARG A 771 18.81 0.39 -11.53
N ALA A 772 17.93 0.54 -12.51
CA ALA A 772 18.24 1.26 -13.74
C ALA A 772 18.27 2.80 -13.60
N ASP A 773 17.43 3.44 -12.78
CA ASP A 773 17.58 4.88 -12.52
C ASP A 773 16.90 5.33 -11.20
N PRO A 774 17.65 5.74 -10.16
CA PRO A 774 17.10 6.28 -8.93
C PRO A 774 17.08 7.81 -8.88
N THR A 775 17.34 8.52 -9.99
CA THR A 775 17.24 9.98 -9.98
C THR A 775 15.79 10.46 -10.16
N PRO A 776 15.36 11.51 -9.44
CA PRO A 776 14.03 12.10 -9.57
C PRO A 776 13.69 12.54 -10.99
#